data_AF-A0A7W6RE87-F1
#
_entry.id   AF-A0A7W6RE87-F1
#
_cell.length_a   1.000
_cell.length_b   1.000
_cell.length_c   1.000
_cell.angle_alpha   90.00
_cell.angle_beta   90.00
_cell.angle_gamma   90.00
#
_symmetry.space_group_name_H-M   'P 1'
#
loop_
_entity.id
_entity.type
_entity.pdbx_description
1 polymer ?
#
loop_
_entity_poly.entity_id
_entity_poly.type
_entity_poly.pdbx_seq_one_letter_code
_entity_poly.pdbx_strand_id
1 'polypeptide(L)'
;MIRSPACSRALAALLLVAVLLVAGPSTAGAATVSATAGDGIGRIVFDWEVPVRYTVEMRGRTLVARFDAPVPSGSALIPRRLPAYVETIRLSGDRLQAIMPLKGDFDLSAYTRGSAVVIELRGGPPRAGVLDPPARPVRAAAPARDPSRIRVRTGAHDGFHRIVFDWTRPVGHVLDQSGDQLTLRFDRPVPLAVDPIRGDLPETLTQVSQRVTAEGSEFAVRLPEGAVARTFEAGPKVVLDITVPADAEAPEPEPSAPGPEAVADPEPESVPVLVPGTGPATPPLAVAPAVEPTPAPFGGDVPTLDPDPALAADARSSEPADEGPAQAVTTPPADDGLTASEAEAMPDPPDIAVGPSPSPGDVIGSILEGANPDAVTVPDLGAGIDAETEAGAPPRTGPRVVSLGFSWDRPTAAAVFRRAGYLWVMFDRFQEVDLSLLRRAGAGVVRSVEQVRIGPNSTLVRMVTAPGYNPSLRRDGLLWVIDLMKQPLRPERPIEIQAQPQSPVGARLLIPVIEGGAVIPVIDPELGDQFFALPVIQLGQGVYPERGYPDATLPVTAQGVVVVPHSDRIRLLSGRSGAEISADGGLTLSPDSARLQSLASLSDGAPTEIFNIPGWRRDDTDQTFHETLQELQRQAATVPDSQRANARLDLARFYFANGYAPEALGVLRSLGEDAPEMINTPAFRALRGATHFLMGRDGEAVDDLGHPSLADVDEAAFWRAAAQSRLGSPGLQAATLEATGGVLGNYPPDVRIPLALVAANAAIEAGDDLAANTFLEAARDEAFNTTHDEAALQYLEGKRLASTGAFEPAIAAWREAEMGFSRRYAALATRDRLDMEYRLNQITADELINGLELLRFAWRGGDFEYELLTDLGDLYMEEKRYGDALRTLRLAASYFQDRPGAEAITRTMRETFDTLFLRGAANDMSPLTAISLFDEFRELTPTGDRGDEIFRRLADRLVSVDLLPQAAGLLERQIRYRLRGLERTKVGARLALVYLFNRQPSSALEALDKTRYAPLPERLERQRRHLRARALADTNDPVAALRLLENDPSEDARVLRSEINWRTENWAEAARALAELVPPPPTGDGGEGGQALEEKDAFRLIDWATALTLAGDETGVSLLRRRYMSSLEGTPFEDAFDLVTASPEDGLIDIASVGGKIRQAERFRDYLTAYRDKLREERLSAIN
;
A
#
# COMPACT_ATOMS: atom_id res chain seq x y z
N MET A 1 64.36 -11.71 -31.32
CA MET A 1 64.93 -10.35 -31.49
C MET A 1 63.77 -9.36 -31.55
N ILE A 2 63.82 -8.34 -30.67
CA ILE A 2 63.46 -6.93 -30.90
C ILE A 2 61.94 -6.64 -31.07
N ARG A 3 61.24 -6.14 -30.02
CA ARG A 3 60.91 -4.71 -29.72
C ARG A 3 59.95 -4.11 -30.77
N SER A 4 58.78 -3.53 -30.49
CA SER A 4 58.40 -2.54 -29.47
C SER A 4 56.87 -2.29 -29.48
N PRO A 5 56.32 -1.57 -28.48
CA PRO A 5 54.92 -1.69 -28.06
C PRO A 5 54.06 -0.46 -28.41
N ALA A 6 52.94 -0.67 -29.11
CA ALA A 6 51.89 0.35 -29.23
C ALA A 6 50.46 -0.22 -29.18
N CYS A 7 50.25 -1.52 -29.46
CA CYS A 7 48.94 -2.16 -29.35
C CYS A 7 48.52 -2.60 -27.93
N SER A 8 49.42 -2.51 -26.94
CA SER A 8 49.11 -2.97 -25.57
C SER A 8 48.44 -1.91 -24.68
N ARG A 9 48.24 -0.67 -25.17
CA ARG A 9 47.72 0.44 -24.35
C ARG A 9 46.23 0.73 -24.53
N ALA A 10 45.62 0.32 -25.64
CA ALA A 10 44.17 0.45 -25.83
C ALA A 10 43.37 -0.71 -25.19
N LEU A 11 43.94 -1.93 -25.19
CA LEU A 11 43.33 -3.07 -24.50
C LEU A 11 43.53 -3.00 -22.97
N ALA A 12 44.59 -2.33 -22.50
CA ALA A 12 44.85 -2.13 -21.08
C ALA A 12 43.90 -1.10 -20.43
N ALA A 13 43.38 -0.11 -21.17
CA ALA A 13 42.44 0.88 -20.59
C ALA A 13 41.03 0.31 -20.37
N LEU A 14 40.58 -0.66 -21.18
CA LEU A 14 39.31 -1.35 -20.97
C LEU A 14 39.41 -2.49 -19.93
N LEU A 15 40.58 -3.13 -19.80
CA LEU A 15 40.84 -4.10 -18.73
C LEU A 15 41.16 -3.45 -17.37
N LEU A 16 41.59 -2.18 -17.32
CA LEU A 16 41.84 -1.47 -16.06
C LEU A 16 40.57 -0.86 -15.44
N VAL A 17 39.45 -0.76 -16.15
CA VAL A 17 38.13 -0.37 -15.58
C VAL A 17 37.32 -1.61 -15.18
N ALA A 18 37.58 -2.78 -15.79
CA ALA A 18 36.99 -4.07 -15.41
C ALA A 18 37.78 -4.84 -14.32
N VAL A 19 38.99 -4.40 -13.95
CA VAL A 19 39.83 -5.00 -12.88
C VAL A 19 40.03 -4.06 -11.67
N LEU A 20 39.45 -2.85 -11.70
CA LEU A 20 39.33 -1.94 -10.54
C LEU A 20 37.95 -1.97 -9.86
N LEU A 21 37.22 -3.07 -10.02
CA LEU A 21 36.12 -3.51 -9.16
C LEU A 21 36.44 -4.87 -8.50
N VAL A 22 37.73 -5.16 -8.31
CA VAL A 22 38.14 -5.98 -7.17
C VAL A 22 37.89 -5.10 -5.96
N ALA A 23 36.80 -5.38 -5.25
CA ALA A 23 36.60 -4.91 -3.90
C ALA A 23 37.90 -5.18 -3.12
N GLY A 24 38.72 -4.15 -2.93
CA GLY A 24 39.66 -4.15 -1.83
C GLY A 24 38.86 -4.48 -0.58
N PRO A 25 39.41 -5.23 0.39
CA PRO A 25 38.69 -5.48 1.63
C PRO A 25 38.30 -4.10 2.16
N SER A 26 37.01 -3.77 2.08
CA SER A 26 36.44 -2.76 2.94
C SER A 26 36.86 -3.24 4.32
N THR A 27 37.68 -2.43 4.99
CA THR A 27 37.80 -2.56 6.43
C THR A 27 36.43 -2.18 6.97
N ALA A 28 35.51 -3.14 6.92
CA ALA A 28 34.22 -3.09 7.57
C ALA A 28 34.52 -2.68 9.01
N GLY A 29 33.97 -1.55 9.44
CA GLY A 29 34.06 -1.18 10.83
C GLY A 29 33.47 -2.30 11.70
N ALA A 30 33.91 -2.31 12.95
CA ALA A 30 33.99 -3.49 13.80
C ALA A 30 32.69 -4.32 13.81
N ALA A 31 32.63 -5.33 12.95
CA ALA A 31 31.53 -6.27 12.92
C ALA A 31 31.45 -6.99 14.28
N THR A 32 30.28 -6.98 14.91
CA THR A 32 30.08 -7.56 16.24
C THR A 32 29.39 -8.91 16.16
N VAL A 33 29.55 -9.72 17.20
CA VAL A 33 28.86 -11.01 17.28
C VAL A 33 28.37 -11.25 18.68
N SER A 34 27.08 -11.54 18.79
CA SER A 34 26.42 -11.87 20.04
C SER A 34 25.84 -13.27 19.95
N ALA A 35 25.75 -13.94 21.10
CA ALA A 35 25.17 -15.26 21.18
C ALA A 35 24.48 -15.40 22.54
N THR A 36 23.23 -15.83 22.53
CA THR A 36 22.35 -15.86 23.72
C THR A 36 21.51 -17.12 23.71
N ALA A 37 21.42 -17.79 24.86
CA ALA A 37 20.51 -18.92 25.06
C ALA A 37 19.32 -18.50 25.95
N GLY A 38 18.10 -18.83 25.53
CA GLY A 38 16.86 -18.63 26.29
C GLY A 38 15.77 -19.59 25.79
N ASP A 39 14.96 -20.13 26.70
CA ASP A 39 13.75 -20.92 26.40
C ASP A 39 13.91 -22.02 25.32
N GLY A 40 15.00 -22.78 25.39
CA GLY A 40 15.29 -23.87 24.44
C GLY A 40 15.76 -23.41 23.06
N ILE A 41 16.10 -22.12 22.92
CA ILE A 41 16.62 -21.49 21.70
C ILE A 41 18.04 -20.96 21.96
N GLY A 42 18.99 -21.35 21.11
CA GLY A 42 20.31 -20.75 21.00
C GLY A 42 20.35 -19.79 19.81
N ARG A 43 20.45 -18.48 20.06
CA ARG A 43 20.53 -17.46 19.02
C ARG A 43 21.98 -16.97 18.85
N ILE A 44 22.45 -16.88 17.62
CA ILE A 44 23.73 -16.30 17.21
C ILE A 44 23.41 -15.12 16.28
N VAL A 45 23.96 -13.94 16.55
CA VAL A 45 23.78 -12.76 15.70
C VAL A 45 25.15 -12.29 15.25
N PHE A 46 25.37 -12.24 13.95
CA PHE A 46 26.53 -11.62 13.33
C PHE A 46 26.09 -10.28 12.74
N ASP A 47 26.74 -9.19 13.11
CA ASP A 47 26.32 -7.83 12.76
C ASP A 47 27.45 -7.07 12.07
N TRP A 48 27.20 -6.56 10.86
CA TRP A 48 28.13 -5.79 10.04
C TRP A 48 27.59 -4.36 9.84
N GLU A 49 28.42 -3.43 9.38
CA GLU A 49 27.96 -2.05 9.07
C GLU A 49 27.11 -1.98 7.78
N VAL A 50 27.24 -2.97 6.91
CA VAL A 50 26.49 -3.09 5.65
C VAL A 50 25.90 -4.49 5.50
N PRO A 51 24.75 -4.66 4.82
CA PRO A 51 24.17 -5.97 4.59
C PRO A 51 25.12 -6.92 3.84
N VAL A 52 25.18 -8.17 4.29
CA VAL A 52 26.05 -9.22 3.75
C VAL A 52 25.23 -10.37 3.17
N ARG A 53 25.66 -10.93 2.03
CA ARG A 53 25.04 -12.15 1.51
C ARG A 53 25.56 -13.34 2.30
N TYR A 54 24.67 -14.28 2.61
CA TYR A 54 25.01 -15.43 3.41
C TYR A 54 24.35 -16.72 2.91
N THR A 55 24.92 -17.83 3.31
CA THR A 55 24.32 -19.16 3.17
C THR A 55 24.54 -19.91 4.47
N VAL A 56 23.46 -20.39 5.09
CA VAL A 56 23.54 -21.25 6.27
C VAL A 56 22.94 -22.59 5.93
N GLU A 57 23.69 -23.66 6.18
CA GLU A 57 23.25 -25.03 5.94
C GLU A 57 23.61 -25.93 7.13
N MET A 58 22.76 -26.92 7.38
CA MET A 58 23.04 -28.02 8.30
C MET A 58 23.62 -29.21 7.52
N ARG A 59 24.87 -29.58 7.80
CA ARG A 59 25.50 -30.80 7.27
C ARG A 59 25.66 -31.82 8.40
N GLY A 60 24.67 -32.70 8.55
CA GLY A 60 24.57 -33.58 9.72
C GLY A 60 24.42 -32.76 11.00
N ARG A 61 25.27 -33.01 12.01
CA ARG A 61 25.34 -32.19 13.24
C ARG A 61 26.31 -31.00 13.14
N THR A 62 26.66 -30.56 11.93
CA THR A 62 27.56 -29.42 11.74
C THR A 62 26.82 -28.29 11.04
N LEU A 63 26.74 -27.14 11.71
CA LEU A 63 26.26 -25.90 11.13
C LEU A 63 27.38 -25.25 10.32
N VAL A 64 27.12 -24.97 9.05
CA VAL A 64 28.06 -24.27 8.17
C VAL A 64 27.42 -22.96 7.72
N ALA A 65 27.98 -21.84 8.17
CA ALA A 65 27.57 -20.51 7.74
C ALA A 65 28.66 -19.88 6.89
N ARG A 66 28.34 -19.52 5.65
CA ARG A 66 29.22 -18.82 4.71
C ARG A 66 28.69 -17.41 4.48
N PHE A 67 29.59 -16.44 4.47
CA PHE A 67 29.31 -15.02 4.28
C PHE A 67 30.19 -14.47 3.16
N ASP A 68 29.77 -13.41 2.49
CA ASP A 68 30.60 -12.66 1.53
C ASP A 68 31.49 -11.59 2.20
N ALA A 69 31.36 -11.41 3.52
CA ALA A 69 32.24 -10.60 4.35
C ALA A 69 32.93 -11.43 5.46
N PRO A 70 34.11 -11.01 5.96
CA PRO A 70 34.82 -11.72 7.03
C PRO A 70 34.00 -11.82 8.32
N VAL A 71 33.97 -13.01 8.92
CA VAL A 71 33.29 -13.26 10.19
C VAL A 71 33.99 -12.48 11.33
N PRO A 72 33.22 -11.73 12.16
CA PRO A 72 33.69 -11.01 13.34
C PRO A 72 34.70 -11.78 14.20
N SER A 73 35.73 -11.08 14.70
CA SER A 73 36.76 -11.67 15.59
C SER A 73 36.21 -12.18 16.92
N GLY A 74 35.08 -11.63 17.40
CA GLY A 74 34.39 -12.09 18.61
C GLY A 74 33.73 -13.47 18.52
N SER A 75 33.73 -14.11 17.34
CA SER A 75 33.00 -15.37 17.06
C SER A 75 33.54 -16.56 17.87
N ALA A 76 34.78 -16.47 18.35
CA ALA A 76 35.37 -17.43 19.29
C ALA A 76 34.63 -17.53 20.64
N LEU A 77 33.78 -16.55 20.99
CA LEU A 77 32.96 -16.56 22.21
C LEU A 77 31.66 -17.37 22.05
N ILE A 78 31.25 -17.75 20.83
CA ILE A 78 29.99 -18.46 20.58
C ILE A 78 29.91 -19.78 21.36
N PRO A 79 30.90 -20.69 21.33
CA PRO A 79 30.82 -21.94 22.09
C PRO A 79 30.81 -21.73 23.61
N ARG A 80 31.36 -20.60 24.09
CA ARG A 80 31.32 -20.24 25.52
C ARG A 80 29.96 -19.68 25.95
N ARG A 81 29.28 -18.95 25.06
CA ARG A 81 27.95 -18.34 25.31
C ARG A 81 26.79 -19.29 25.02
N LEU A 82 26.98 -20.26 24.14
CA LEU A 82 26.03 -21.32 23.80
C LEU A 82 26.61 -22.72 24.08
N PRO A 83 27.09 -23.01 25.31
CA PRO A 83 27.80 -24.26 25.60
C PRO A 83 26.92 -25.51 25.49
N ALA A 84 25.60 -25.35 25.48
CA ALA A 84 24.62 -26.43 25.29
C ALA A 84 24.30 -26.71 23.81
N TYR A 85 24.65 -25.81 22.89
CA TYR A 85 24.27 -25.89 21.47
C TYR A 85 25.50 -26.11 20.58
N VAL A 86 26.56 -25.32 20.77
CA VAL A 86 27.74 -25.29 19.90
C VAL A 86 28.93 -25.89 20.63
N GLU A 87 29.60 -26.86 20.03
CA GLU A 87 30.77 -27.53 20.61
C GLU A 87 32.04 -26.70 20.42
N THR A 88 32.31 -26.31 19.18
CA THR A 88 33.44 -25.46 18.80
C THR A 88 33.04 -24.58 17.62
N ILE A 89 33.86 -23.58 17.31
CA ILE A 89 33.78 -22.84 16.05
C ILE A 89 35.13 -22.93 15.33
N ARG A 90 35.12 -23.24 14.04
CA ARG A 90 36.29 -23.17 13.16
C ARG A 90 35.99 -22.21 12.03
N LEU A 91 36.88 -21.25 11.83
CA LEU A 91 36.80 -20.34 10.69
C LEU A 91 37.66 -20.87 9.55
N SER A 92 37.20 -20.72 8.31
CA SER A 92 38.04 -20.93 7.11
C SER A 92 39.22 -19.95 7.08
N GLY A 93 40.28 -20.26 6.32
CA GLY A 93 41.48 -19.42 6.22
C GLY A 93 41.21 -18.00 5.72
N ASP A 94 40.14 -17.82 4.94
CA ASP A 94 39.62 -16.53 4.45
C ASP A 94 38.65 -15.84 5.42
N ARG A 95 38.30 -16.49 6.54
CA ARG A 95 37.29 -16.08 7.52
C ARG A 95 35.88 -15.85 6.95
N LEU A 96 35.61 -16.29 5.73
CA LEU A 96 34.29 -16.16 5.09
C LEU A 96 33.34 -17.30 5.49
N GLN A 97 33.84 -18.32 6.17
CA GLN A 97 33.06 -19.48 6.56
C GLN A 97 33.27 -19.79 8.04
N ALA A 98 32.17 -19.94 8.78
CA ALA A 98 32.12 -20.43 10.14
C ALA A 98 31.52 -21.84 10.17
N ILE A 99 32.30 -22.81 10.65
CA ILE A 99 31.93 -24.21 10.78
C ILE A 99 31.77 -24.50 12.27
N MET A 100 30.57 -24.89 12.69
CA MET A 100 30.19 -25.06 14.08
C MET A 100 29.59 -26.46 14.29
N PRO A 101 30.36 -27.43 14.81
CA PRO A 101 29.82 -28.70 15.27
C PRO A 101 28.83 -28.46 16.42
N LEU A 102 27.65 -29.06 16.34
CA LEU A 102 26.56 -28.92 17.30
C LEU A 102 26.50 -30.11 18.24
N LYS A 103 26.13 -29.85 19.51
CA LYS A 103 26.02 -30.89 20.56
C LYS A 103 24.71 -31.67 20.52
N GLY A 104 23.69 -31.14 19.84
CA GLY A 104 22.34 -31.69 19.70
C GLY A 104 21.91 -31.78 18.24
N ASP A 105 20.78 -32.42 18.00
CA ASP A 105 20.00 -32.18 16.78
C ASP A 105 19.09 -30.99 17.08
N PHE A 106 19.15 -29.96 16.24
CA PHE A 106 18.42 -28.70 16.44
C PHE A 106 17.77 -28.28 15.14
N ASP A 107 16.60 -27.67 15.25
CA ASP A 107 15.95 -27.03 14.11
C ASP A 107 16.65 -25.70 13.82
N LEU A 108 17.09 -25.52 12.58
CA LEU A 108 17.82 -24.34 12.13
C LEU A 108 16.87 -23.33 11.48
N SER A 109 16.97 -22.06 11.92
CA SER A 109 16.41 -20.91 11.21
C SER A 109 17.49 -19.84 11.04
N ALA A 110 17.57 -19.20 9.88
CA ALA A 110 18.49 -18.10 9.63
C ALA A 110 17.83 -17.00 8.79
N TYR A 111 17.89 -15.76 9.27
CA TYR A 111 17.26 -14.58 8.63
C TYR A 111 18.10 -13.32 8.86
N THR A 112 17.81 -12.25 8.12
CA THR A 112 18.44 -10.93 8.28
C THR A 112 17.58 -9.99 9.10
N ARG A 113 18.22 -9.11 9.88
CA ARG A 113 17.61 -7.98 10.58
C ARG A 113 18.52 -6.77 10.38
N GLY A 114 18.17 -5.88 9.44
CA GLY A 114 19.07 -4.81 9.00
C GLY A 114 20.34 -5.38 8.36
N SER A 115 21.51 -4.96 8.85
CA SER A 115 22.82 -5.46 8.43
C SER A 115 23.29 -6.72 9.21
N ALA A 116 22.48 -7.22 10.14
CA ALA A 116 22.79 -8.41 10.93
C ALA A 116 22.18 -9.69 10.36
N VAL A 117 22.95 -10.79 10.41
CA VAL A 117 22.49 -12.15 10.13
C VAL A 117 22.24 -12.88 11.46
N VAL A 118 21.00 -13.29 11.69
CA VAL A 118 20.56 -14.03 12.87
C VAL A 118 20.43 -15.50 12.53
N ILE A 119 21.06 -16.36 13.33
CA ILE A 119 20.95 -17.83 13.26
C ILE A 119 20.36 -18.35 14.57
N GLU A 120 19.25 -19.07 14.50
CA GLU A 120 18.57 -19.69 15.63
C GLU A 120 18.67 -21.22 15.56
N LEU A 121 19.04 -21.83 16.69
CA LEU A 121 19.04 -23.27 16.93
C LEU A 121 17.97 -23.58 17.97
N ARG A 122 16.87 -24.23 17.55
CA ARG A 122 15.73 -24.57 18.42
C ARG A 122 15.77 -26.03 18.85
N GLY A 123 15.18 -26.32 20.01
CA GLY A 123 15.14 -27.68 20.56
C GLY A 123 16.27 -28.00 21.55
N GLY A 124 16.94 -26.98 22.08
CA GLY A 124 17.98 -27.17 23.10
C GLY A 124 17.46 -27.24 24.54
N PRO A 125 18.33 -27.65 25.47
CA PRO A 125 17.93 -27.83 26.85
C PRO A 125 17.53 -26.49 27.47
N PRO A 126 16.43 -26.44 28.25
CA PRO A 126 16.03 -25.24 28.98
C PRO A 126 17.14 -24.84 29.95
N ARG A 127 17.24 -23.53 30.23
CA ARG A 127 18.34 -22.96 31.01
C ARG A 127 18.42 -23.61 32.40
N ALA A 128 19.48 -24.36 32.66
CA ALA A 128 19.74 -24.99 33.96
C ALA A 128 20.04 -23.90 35.01
N GLY A 129 19.06 -23.63 35.86
CA GLY A 129 19.14 -22.59 36.88
C GLY A 129 17.80 -22.17 37.48
N VAL A 130 16.83 -23.08 37.57
CA VAL A 130 15.69 -22.98 38.49
C VAL A 130 15.47 -24.40 39.02
N LEU A 131 15.92 -24.64 40.26
CA LEU A 131 15.47 -25.77 41.06
C LEU A 131 13.98 -25.57 41.36
N ASP A 132 13.19 -26.62 41.16
CA ASP A 132 11.75 -26.63 41.47
C ASP A 132 11.45 -26.02 42.84
N PRO A 133 10.59 -24.99 42.94
CA PRO A 133 9.97 -24.62 44.20
C PRO A 133 8.77 -25.55 44.47
N PRO A 134 8.54 -25.94 45.74
CA PRO A 134 7.35 -26.67 46.11
C PRO A 134 6.10 -25.79 45.96
N ALA A 135 4.97 -26.43 45.69
CA ALA A 135 3.67 -25.81 45.52
C ALA A 135 3.36 -24.73 46.57
N ARG A 136 3.18 -23.48 46.12
CA ARG A 136 2.51 -22.38 46.84
C ARG A 136 2.27 -21.17 45.91
N PRO A 137 1.36 -20.28 46.32
CA PRO A 137 0.06 -20.03 45.72
C PRO A 137 0.09 -19.19 44.44
N VAL A 138 -1.00 -19.26 43.67
CA VAL A 138 -1.31 -18.34 42.57
C VAL A 138 -1.21 -16.90 43.08
N ARG A 139 -0.11 -16.21 42.76
CA ARG A 139 0.00 -14.75 42.90
C ARG A 139 -0.70 -14.17 41.70
N ALA A 140 -1.82 -13.53 41.98
CA ALA A 140 -2.67 -12.83 41.04
C ALA A 140 -1.84 -12.06 40.00
N ALA A 141 -2.23 -12.24 38.74
CA ALA A 141 -2.05 -11.22 37.73
C ALA A 141 -2.34 -9.86 38.37
N ALA A 142 -1.53 -8.85 38.04
CA ALA A 142 -1.96 -7.48 38.20
C ALA A 142 -3.40 -7.37 37.69
N PRO A 143 -4.33 -6.72 38.42
CA PRO A 143 -5.66 -6.52 37.89
C PRO A 143 -5.47 -5.76 36.58
N ALA A 144 -5.70 -6.44 35.46
CA ALA A 144 -6.26 -5.76 34.31
C ALA A 144 -7.42 -4.96 34.89
N ARG A 145 -7.45 -3.65 34.63
CA ARG A 145 -8.65 -2.86 34.87
C ARG A 145 -9.77 -3.61 34.16
N ASP A 146 -10.53 -4.37 34.93
CA ASP A 146 -11.84 -4.84 34.50
C ASP A 146 -12.57 -3.53 34.31
N PRO A 147 -12.92 -3.12 33.08
CA PRO A 147 -13.78 -1.96 32.97
C PRO A 147 -15.01 -2.35 33.79
N SER A 148 -15.48 -1.46 34.66
CA SER A 148 -16.69 -1.70 35.47
C SER A 148 -17.94 -2.00 34.63
N ARG A 149 -17.77 -2.01 33.29
CA ARG A 149 -18.73 -2.31 32.24
C ARG A 149 -18.00 -2.81 30.98
N ILE A 150 -18.43 -3.91 30.35
CA ILE A 150 -17.97 -4.34 29.03
C ILE A 150 -18.46 -3.35 27.98
N ARG A 151 -17.55 -2.88 27.13
CA ARG A 151 -17.93 -2.01 26.01
C ARG A 151 -18.70 -2.81 24.97
N VAL A 152 -19.80 -2.23 24.48
CA VAL A 152 -20.59 -2.79 23.39
C VAL A 152 -20.56 -1.78 22.24
N ARG A 153 -20.31 -2.27 21.03
CA ARG A 153 -20.26 -1.45 19.80
C ARG A 153 -21.25 -2.00 18.78
N THR A 154 -21.82 -1.14 17.95
CA THR A 154 -22.78 -1.53 16.91
C THR A 154 -22.41 -0.92 15.57
N GLY A 155 -22.87 -1.54 14.48
CA GLY A 155 -22.85 -0.91 13.18
C GLY A 155 -23.57 -1.70 12.10
N ALA A 156 -23.90 -0.97 11.03
CA ALA A 156 -24.70 -1.46 9.92
C ALA A 156 -23.81 -1.94 8.76
N HIS A 157 -24.04 -3.17 8.32
CA HIS A 157 -23.45 -3.77 7.14
C HIS A 157 -24.51 -4.01 6.08
N ASP A 158 -24.09 -4.33 4.84
CA ASP A 158 -25.03 -4.67 3.78
C ASP A 158 -25.69 -6.03 4.09
N GLY A 159 -27.00 -6.02 4.31
CA GLY A 159 -27.80 -7.20 4.67
C GLY A 159 -27.80 -7.61 6.15
N PHE A 160 -27.01 -7.00 7.05
CA PHE A 160 -27.06 -7.32 8.48
C PHE A 160 -26.52 -6.20 9.38
N HIS A 161 -26.94 -6.21 10.65
CA HIS A 161 -26.43 -5.34 11.72
C HIS A 161 -25.53 -6.14 12.66
N ARG A 162 -24.37 -5.59 13.02
CA ARG A 162 -23.39 -6.25 13.88
C ARG A 162 -23.31 -5.56 15.23
N ILE A 163 -23.28 -6.35 16.30
CA ILE A 163 -23.08 -5.93 17.68
C ILE A 163 -21.83 -6.66 18.22
N VAL A 164 -20.85 -5.93 18.73
CA VAL A 164 -19.58 -6.48 19.24
C VAL A 164 -19.46 -6.21 20.73
N PHE A 165 -19.16 -7.26 21.50
CA PHE A 165 -18.91 -7.21 22.94
C PHE A 165 -17.39 -7.35 23.20
N ASP A 166 -16.76 -6.27 23.65
CA ASP A 166 -15.30 -6.17 23.79
C ASP A 166 -14.81 -6.74 25.13
N TRP A 167 -14.85 -8.06 25.27
CA TRP A 167 -14.28 -8.73 26.42
C TRP A 167 -12.74 -8.71 26.38
N THR A 168 -12.11 -8.63 27.55
CA THR A 168 -10.63 -8.64 27.69
C THR A 168 -10.04 -10.05 27.80
N ARG A 169 -10.90 -11.07 27.96
CA ARG A 169 -10.56 -12.50 28.02
C ARG A 169 -11.70 -13.31 27.39
N PRO A 170 -11.44 -14.50 26.82
CA PRO A 170 -12.49 -15.38 26.33
C PRO A 170 -13.58 -15.61 27.38
N VAL A 171 -14.84 -15.59 26.94
CA VAL A 171 -16.04 -15.72 27.76
C VAL A 171 -16.98 -16.75 27.13
N GLY A 172 -17.55 -17.65 27.93
CA GLY A 172 -18.55 -18.58 27.44
C GLY A 172 -19.84 -17.82 27.12
N HIS A 173 -20.46 -18.11 25.98
CA HIS A 173 -21.71 -17.48 25.58
C HIS A 173 -22.71 -18.46 24.96
N VAL A 174 -23.99 -18.20 25.16
CA VAL A 174 -25.11 -18.97 24.57
C VAL A 174 -26.10 -17.99 23.98
N LEU A 175 -26.41 -18.17 22.69
CA LEU A 175 -27.46 -17.45 21.99
C LEU A 175 -28.74 -18.28 22.02
N ASP A 176 -29.82 -17.70 22.55
CA ASP A 176 -31.15 -18.30 22.56
C ASP A 176 -32.14 -17.35 21.87
N GLN A 177 -33.01 -17.88 21.01
CA GLN A 177 -34.04 -17.12 20.33
C GLN A 177 -35.41 -17.72 20.67
N SER A 178 -36.22 -16.93 21.38
CA SER A 178 -37.58 -17.31 21.78
C SER A 178 -38.58 -16.31 21.20
N GLY A 179 -39.26 -16.72 20.11
CA GLY A 179 -40.20 -15.85 19.40
C GLY A 179 -39.52 -14.62 18.80
N ASP A 180 -40.02 -13.44 19.13
CA ASP A 180 -39.49 -12.13 18.73
C ASP A 180 -38.34 -11.65 19.63
N GLN A 181 -37.92 -12.42 20.64
CA GLN A 181 -36.87 -12.02 21.57
C GLN A 181 -35.61 -12.87 21.41
N LEU A 182 -34.48 -12.22 21.10
CA LEU A 182 -33.16 -12.81 21.07
C LEU A 182 -32.43 -12.49 22.36
N THR A 183 -31.91 -13.52 23.04
CA THR A 183 -31.17 -13.39 24.30
C THR A 183 -29.79 -14.01 24.16
N LEU A 184 -28.75 -13.19 24.35
CA LEU A 184 -27.35 -13.62 24.43
C LEU A 184 -26.91 -13.62 25.90
N ARG A 185 -26.57 -14.80 26.42
CA ARG A 185 -26.12 -14.98 27.81
C ARG A 185 -24.62 -15.23 27.85
N PHE A 186 -23.90 -14.50 28.69
CA PHE A 186 -22.48 -14.65 28.97
C PHE A 186 -22.29 -15.27 30.35
N ASP A 187 -21.34 -16.19 30.51
CA ASP A 187 -21.04 -16.87 31.79
C ASP A 187 -20.28 -16.01 32.83
N ARG A 188 -20.22 -14.69 32.59
CA ARG A 188 -19.57 -13.70 33.46
C ARG A 188 -20.50 -12.56 33.82
N PRO A 189 -20.68 -12.23 35.12
CA PRO A 189 -21.57 -11.18 35.57
C PRO A 189 -20.87 -9.80 35.58
N VAL A 190 -20.75 -9.18 34.40
CA VAL A 190 -20.17 -7.84 34.19
C VAL A 190 -21.17 -6.96 33.43
N PRO A 191 -21.50 -5.74 33.90
CA PRO A 191 -22.43 -4.85 33.20
C PRO A 191 -22.03 -4.60 31.74
N LEU A 192 -22.98 -4.45 30.81
CA LEU A 192 -22.73 -4.22 29.38
C LEU A 192 -23.07 -2.77 28.99
N ALA A 193 -22.25 -2.10 28.19
CA ALA A 193 -22.44 -0.72 27.72
C ALA A 193 -23.50 -0.60 26.62
N VAL A 194 -24.76 -0.92 26.95
CA VAL A 194 -25.89 -0.96 26.00
C VAL A 194 -26.56 0.40 25.75
N ASP A 195 -26.52 1.32 26.71
CA ASP A 195 -27.20 2.62 26.55
C ASP A 195 -26.62 3.48 25.40
N PRO A 196 -25.29 3.55 25.20
CA PRO A 196 -24.69 4.32 24.10
C PRO A 196 -25.07 3.83 22.69
N ILE A 197 -25.31 2.52 22.52
CA ILE A 197 -25.55 1.91 21.20
C ILE A 197 -26.99 2.02 20.71
N ARG A 198 -27.93 2.48 21.55
CA ARG A 198 -29.35 2.57 21.19
C ARG A 198 -29.63 3.52 20.03
N GLY A 199 -28.83 4.59 19.91
CA GLY A 199 -28.95 5.56 18.81
C GLY A 199 -28.39 5.06 17.47
N ASP A 200 -27.53 4.03 17.51
CA ASP A 200 -26.84 3.49 16.35
C ASP A 200 -27.53 2.24 15.77
N LEU A 201 -28.56 1.73 16.45
CA LEU A 201 -29.37 0.60 16.00
C LEU A 201 -30.56 1.09 15.16
N PRO A 202 -30.99 0.34 14.12
CA PRO A 202 -32.19 0.68 13.36
C PRO A 202 -33.41 0.69 14.28
N GLU A 203 -34.46 1.46 13.94
CA GLU A 203 -35.66 1.62 14.78
C GLU A 203 -36.26 0.27 15.23
N THR A 204 -36.18 -0.75 14.37
CA THR A 204 -36.64 -2.13 14.61
C THR A 204 -35.85 -2.90 15.66
N LEU A 205 -34.63 -2.47 16.02
CA LEU A 205 -33.74 -3.11 17.00
C LEU A 205 -33.45 -2.22 18.23
N THR A 206 -34.14 -1.08 18.39
CA THR A 206 -33.92 -0.15 19.51
C THR A 206 -34.34 -0.70 20.88
N GLN A 207 -35.18 -1.75 20.90
CA GLN A 207 -35.61 -2.43 22.12
C GLN A 207 -34.55 -3.41 22.64
N VAL A 208 -33.42 -2.85 23.08
CA VAL A 208 -32.33 -3.57 23.74
C VAL A 208 -32.37 -3.39 25.25
N SER A 209 -32.17 -4.49 25.96
CA SER A 209 -32.05 -4.52 27.42
C SER A 209 -30.84 -5.35 27.83
N GLN A 210 -30.34 -5.05 29.02
CA GLN A 210 -29.30 -5.84 29.66
C GLN A 210 -29.73 -6.21 31.07
N ARG A 211 -29.33 -7.39 31.52
CA ARG A 211 -29.52 -7.85 32.88
C ARG A 211 -28.27 -8.56 33.35
N VAL A 212 -27.73 -8.13 34.49
CA VAL A 212 -26.66 -8.86 35.18
C VAL A 212 -27.30 -9.77 36.21
N THR A 213 -27.01 -11.07 36.15
CA THR A 213 -27.48 -12.08 37.11
C THR A 213 -26.30 -12.64 37.91
N ALA A 214 -26.56 -13.47 38.92
CA ALA A 214 -25.48 -14.13 39.66
C ALA A 214 -24.72 -15.17 38.82
N GLU A 215 -25.34 -15.66 37.74
CA GLU A 215 -24.81 -16.70 36.85
C GLU A 215 -24.13 -16.12 35.60
N GLY A 216 -24.30 -14.82 35.31
CA GLY A 216 -23.82 -14.25 34.06
C GLY A 216 -24.36 -12.87 33.72
N SER A 217 -24.12 -12.44 32.48
CA SER A 217 -24.70 -11.21 31.91
C SER A 217 -25.58 -11.57 30.72
N GLU A 218 -26.73 -10.94 30.62
CA GLU A 218 -27.73 -11.22 29.59
C GLU A 218 -27.97 -9.95 28.79
N PHE A 219 -27.83 -10.05 27.48
CA PHE A 219 -28.23 -9.04 26.52
C PHE A 219 -29.47 -9.55 25.79
N ALA A 220 -30.55 -8.78 25.78
CA ALA A 220 -31.77 -9.14 25.07
C ALA A 220 -32.18 -8.05 24.09
N VAL A 221 -32.52 -8.43 22.87
CA VAL A 221 -33.00 -7.56 21.80
C VAL A 221 -34.25 -8.15 21.17
N ARG A 222 -35.26 -7.31 20.89
CA ARG A 222 -36.42 -7.71 20.11
C ARG A 222 -36.07 -7.70 18.62
N LEU A 223 -36.32 -8.81 17.93
CA LEU A 223 -36.10 -9.01 16.51
C LEU A 223 -37.40 -8.82 15.71
N PRO A 224 -37.35 -8.18 14.53
CA PRO A 224 -38.48 -8.16 13.61
C PRO A 224 -38.74 -9.54 12.99
N GLU A 225 -39.95 -9.75 12.46
CA GLU A 225 -40.35 -11.02 11.84
C GLU A 225 -39.43 -11.40 10.68
N GLY A 226 -38.95 -12.64 10.67
CA GLY A 226 -38.01 -13.15 9.65
C GLY A 226 -36.53 -12.80 9.87
N ALA A 227 -36.16 -12.08 10.94
CA ALA A 227 -34.76 -11.81 11.25
C ALA A 227 -34.01 -13.06 11.73
N VAL A 228 -32.77 -13.21 11.27
CA VAL A 228 -31.87 -14.31 11.63
C VAL A 228 -30.67 -13.74 12.36
N ALA A 229 -30.29 -14.37 13.48
CA ALA A 229 -29.13 -13.97 14.26
C ALA A 229 -28.10 -15.10 14.37
N ARG A 230 -26.81 -14.72 14.41
CA ARG A 230 -25.70 -15.65 14.67
C ARG A 230 -24.64 -15.00 15.53
N THR A 231 -23.94 -15.82 16.32
CA THR A 231 -22.77 -15.37 17.08
C THR A 231 -21.50 -16.08 16.64
N PHE A 232 -20.37 -15.39 16.76
CA PHE A 232 -19.04 -15.97 16.61
C PHE A 232 -18.01 -15.24 17.49
N GLU A 233 -16.88 -15.89 17.74
CA GLU A 233 -15.80 -15.35 18.57
C GLU A 233 -14.68 -14.75 17.69
N ALA A 234 -14.14 -13.62 18.12
CA ALA A 234 -13.00 -12.95 17.49
C ALA A 234 -11.98 -12.58 18.57
N GLY A 235 -11.03 -13.49 18.82
CA GLY A 235 -10.14 -13.39 19.98
C GLY A 235 -10.95 -13.49 21.27
N PRO A 236 -10.80 -12.55 22.24
CA PRO A 236 -11.66 -12.53 23.41
C PRO A 236 -13.06 -11.96 23.14
N LYS A 237 -13.30 -11.30 21.98
CA LYS A 237 -14.55 -10.60 21.68
C LYS A 237 -15.63 -11.55 21.22
N VAL A 238 -16.88 -11.20 21.51
CA VAL A 238 -18.06 -11.93 21.01
C VAL A 238 -18.81 -11.02 20.05
N VAL A 239 -19.10 -11.52 18.85
CA VAL A 239 -19.78 -10.78 17.78
C VAL A 239 -21.16 -11.39 17.56
N LEU A 240 -22.18 -10.55 17.45
CA LEU A 240 -23.57 -10.89 17.15
C LEU A 240 -23.98 -10.20 15.84
N ASP A 241 -24.22 -10.98 14.78
CA ASP A 241 -24.77 -10.50 13.51
C ASP A 241 -26.28 -10.75 13.47
N ILE A 242 -27.07 -9.75 13.09
CA ILE A 242 -28.53 -9.79 12.93
C ILE A 242 -28.88 -9.40 11.50
N THR A 243 -29.35 -10.35 10.70
CA THR A 243 -29.85 -10.15 9.34
C THR A 243 -31.34 -9.84 9.38
N VAL A 244 -31.76 -8.69 8.85
CA VAL A 244 -33.18 -8.32 8.75
C VAL A 244 -33.61 -8.43 7.27
N PRO A 245 -34.69 -9.16 6.92
CA PRO A 245 -35.19 -9.22 5.54
C PRO A 245 -35.68 -7.85 5.06
N ALA A 246 -35.38 -7.49 3.82
CA ALA A 246 -35.67 -6.16 3.26
C ALA A 246 -37.17 -5.81 3.11
N ASP A 247 -38.09 -6.77 3.31
CA ASP A 247 -39.53 -6.62 3.06
C ASP A 247 -40.41 -6.62 4.34
N ALA A 248 -39.87 -6.29 5.51
CA ALA A 248 -40.69 -6.08 6.71
C ALA A 248 -41.36 -4.69 6.67
N GLU A 249 -42.49 -4.60 5.96
CA GLU A 249 -43.36 -3.43 5.86
C GLU A 249 -43.82 -2.97 7.25
N ALA A 250 -43.53 -1.71 7.58
CA ALA A 250 -43.93 -1.09 8.84
C ALA A 250 -45.48 -0.98 8.92
N PRO A 251 -46.12 -1.28 10.06
CA PRO A 251 -47.55 -1.04 10.19
C PRO A 251 -47.84 0.47 10.16
N GLU A 252 -48.75 0.87 9.27
CA GLU A 252 -49.27 2.23 9.15
C GLU A 252 -49.79 2.79 10.50
N PRO A 253 -49.62 4.09 10.78
CA PRO A 253 -50.11 4.70 12.00
C PRO A 253 -51.60 5.06 11.86
N GLU A 254 -52.47 4.43 12.65
CA GLU A 254 -53.83 4.92 12.86
C GLU A 254 -53.92 5.92 14.04
N PRO A 255 -54.91 6.84 13.99
CA PRO A 255 -54.76 8.22 14.43
C PRO A 255 -54.97 8.45 15.94
N SER A 256 -54.28 9.47 16.44
CA SER A 256 -54.40 9.95 17.83
C SER A 256 -55.73 10.67 18.08
N ALA A 257 -56.45 10.25 19.13
CA ALA A 257 -57.44 11.07 19.83
C ALA A 257 -57.48 10.72 21.34
N PRO A 258 -57.85 11.67 22.21
CA PRO A 258 -57.17 11.91 23.49
C PRO A 258 -57.86 11.25 24.70
N GLY A 259 -57.10 11.01 25.77
CA GLY A 259 -57.67 10.80 27.11
C GLY A 259 -57.62 12.08 27.96
N PRO A 260 -58.15 12.09 29.20
CA PRO A 260 -59.01 11.08 29.85
C PRO A 260 -60.25 11.68 30.58
N GLU A 261 -61.27 10.87 30.89
CA GLU A 261 -62.09 11.09 32.09
C GLU A 261 -62.58 9.75 32.67
N ALA A 262 -61.82 9.29 33.67
CA ALA A 262 -62.23 8.84 35.01
C ALA A 262 -63.40 7.84 35.25
N VAL A 263 -63.01 6.74 35.93
CA VAL A 263 -63.65 6.03 37.07
C VAL A 263 -64.45 4.73 36.83
N ALA A 264 -63.90 3.68 37.46
CA ALA A 264 -64.49 2.51 38.14
C ALA A 264 -64.86 1.20 37.39
N ASP A 265 -64.15 0.15 37.82
CA ASP A 265 -64.47 -1.30 37.95
C ASP A 265 -65.92 -1.66 38.35
N PRO A 266 -66.38 -2.95 38.34
CA PRO A 266 -65.68 -4.22 37.99
C PRO A 266 -66.49 -5.25 37.12
N GLU A 267 -65.82 -6.36 36.76
CA GLU A 267 -66.22 -7.80 36.51
C GLU A 267 -67.70 -8.28 36.56
N PRO A 268 -68.08 -9.51 36.11
CA PRO A 268 -67.37 -10.58 35.35
C PRO A 268 -68.21 -11.37 34.28
N GLU A 269 -67.56 -12.35 33.64
CA GLU A 269 -68.04 -13.67 33.10
C GLU A 269 -69.42 -13.85 32.43
N SER A 270 -69.43 -14.38 31.18
CA SER A 270 -69.87 -15.76 30.82
C SER A 270 -70.19 -16.01 29.31
N VAL A 271 -69.47 -16.98 28.75
CA VAL A 271 -69.74 -18.04 27.71
C VAL A 271 -71.20 -18.31 27.24
N PRO A 272 -71.47 -19.18 26.21
CA PRO A 272 -70.90 -19.45 24.86
C PRO A 272 -72.04 -19.71 23.80
N VAL A 273 -71.76 -20.29 22.60
CA VAL A 273 -72.49 -21.44 21.94
C VAL A 273 -72.32 -21.54 20.39
N LEU A 274 -71.75 -22.69 19.99
CA LEU A 274 -71.96 -23.65 18.86
C LEU A 274 -72.22 -23.25 17.37
N VAL A 275 -71.28 -23.70 16.48
CA VAL A 275 -71.28 -24.64 15.30
C VAL A 275 -72.63 -25.07 14.63
N PRO A 276 -72.70 -25.75 13.44
CA PRO A 276 -71.68 -26.20 12.44
C PRO A 276 -72.09 -26.24 10.92
N GLY A 277 -71.16 -26.71 10.08
CA GLY A 277 -71.39 -27.55 8.87
C GLY A 277 -70.58 -27.09 7.64
N THR A 278 -70.01 -27.90 6.73
CA THR A 278 -69.89 -29.36 6.47
C THR A 278 -68.84 -29.49 5.32
N GLY A 279 -68.04 -30.57 5.25
CA GLY A 279 -67.10 -30.85 4.13
C GLY A 279 -67.78 -31.22 2.79
N PRO A 280 -67.12 -31.89 1.79
CA PRO A 280 -65.83 -32.59 1.86
C PRO A 280 -64.89 -32.57 0.60
N ALA A 281 -63.63 -32.94 0.85
CA ALA A 281 -62.65 -33.80 0.15
C ALA A 281 -62.60 -34.09 -1.39
N THR A 282 -61.37 -34.05 -1.92
CA THR A 282 -60.75 -34.73 -3.10
C THR A 282 -60.63 -36.27 -2.90
N PRO A 283 -60.42 -37.20 -3.90
CA PRO A 283 -59.09 -37.54 -4.54
C PRO A 283 -59.19 -38.36 -5.91
N PRO A 284 -58.26 -39.26 -6.42
CA PRO A 284 -56.79 -39.25 -6.71
C PRO A 284 -56.28 -39.92 -8.06
N LEU A 285 -54.94 -39.82 -8.37
CA LEU A 285 -53.96 -40.75 -9.06
C LEU A 285 -54.17 -41.19 -10.56
N ALA A 286 -53.21 -41.45 -11.48
CA ALA A 286 -51.72 -41.57 -11.57
C ALA A 286 -51.20 -41.72 -13.06
N VAL A 287 -49.86 -41.71 -13.24
CA VAL A 287 -48.95 -42.39 -14.25
C VAL A 287 -47.98 -41.46 -15.05
N ALA A 288 -46.69 -41.85 -15.07
CA ALA A 288 -45.43 -41.18 -15.49
C ALA A 288 -45.03 -41.38 -16.99
N PRO A 289 -43.78 -41.16 -17.50
CA PRO A 289 -42.61 -40.32 -17.09
C PRO A 289 -41.93 -39.48 -18.24
N ALA A 290 -40.94 -38.65 -17.86
CA ALA A 290 -39.72 -38.16 -18.58
C ALA A 290 -39.80 -37.37 -19.91
N VAL A 291 -39.31 -36.10 -19.93
CA VAL A 291 -38.50 -35.43 -20.99
C VAL A 291 -37.75 -34.22 -20.37
N GLU A 292 -36.48 -34.01 -20.76
CA GLU A 292 -35.61 -32.84 -20.48
C GLU A 292 -36.16 -31.51 -21.03
N PRO A 293 -35.91 -30.33 -20.40
CA PRO A 293 -36.19 -29.05 -21.02
C PRO A 293 -34.95 -28.43 -21.68
N THR A 294 -35.10 -28.13 -22.97
CA THR A 294 -34.36 -27.11 -23.71
C THR A 294 -34.70 -25.71 -23.18
N PRO A 295 -33.75 -24.76 -23.06
CA PRO A 295 -34.08 -23.35 -22.89
C PRO A 295 -33.95 -22.57 -24.21
N ALA A 296 -34.92 -21.70 -24.47
CA ALA A 296 -34.84 -20.56 -25.37
C ALA A 296 -35.60 -19.39 -24.68
N PRO A 297 -35.44 -18.14 -25.14
CA PRO A 297 -34.37 -17.22 -24.77
C PRO A 297 -34.89 -16.04 -23.94
N PHE A 298 -34.06 -15.50 -23.04
CA PHE A 298 -34.36 -14.23 -22.37
C PHE A 298 -33.86 -13.07 -23.22
N GLY A 299 -34.81 -12.26 -23.71
CA GLY A 299 -34.56 -10.90 -24.18
C GLY A 299 -34.39 -9.96 -22.99
N GLY A 300 -33.43 -9.05 -23.11
CA GLY A 300 -33.26 -7.89 -22.26
C GLY A 300 -32.72 -6.76 -23.13
N ASP A 301 -33.52 -5.70 -23.24
CA ASP A 301 -33.23 -4.48 -23.98
C ASP A 301 -31.98 -3.76 -23.43
N VAL A 302 -31.13 -3.28 -24.34
CA VAL A 302 -30.07 -2.31 -24.07
C VAL A 302 -30.40 -1.06 -24.89
N PRO A 303 -30.36 0.16 -24.33
CA PRO A 303 -30.65 1.38 -25.08
C PRO A 303 -29.53 1.64 -26.09
N THR A 304 -29.91 1.71 -27.36
CA THR A 304 -29.05 2.12 -28.48
C THR A 304 -28.78 3.62 -28.40
N LEU A 305 -27.52 4.02 -28.24
CA LEU A 305 -27.07 5.36 -28.57
C LEU A 305 -26.78 5.40 -30.08
N ASP A 306 -27.59 6.17 -30.82
CA ASP A 306 -27.36 6.50 -32.22
C ASP A 306 -26.06 7.30 -32.40
N PRO A 307 -25.19 6.97 -33.38
CA PRO A 307 -24.11 7.85 -33.78
C PRO A 307 -24.62 8.90 -34.77
N ASP A 308 -24.48 10.17 -34.41
CA ASP A 308 -24.75 11.33 -35.27
C ASP A 308 -23.76 11.38 -36.47
N PRO A 309 -24.20 11.50 -37.73
CA PRO A 309 -23.34 11.48 -38.90
C PRO A 309 -22.96 12.91 -39.32
N ALA A 310 -21.84 13.41 -38.81
CA ALA A 310 -21.23 14.61 -39.37
C ALA A 310 -19.70 14.57 -39.23
N LEU A 311 -19.03 14.08 -40.28
CA LEU A 311 -17.71 14.51 -40.78
C LEU A 311 -17.23 13.53 -41.86
N ALA A 312 -17.90 13.58 -43.02
CA ALA A 312 -17.38 13.03 -44.27
C ALA A 312 -18.07 13.69 -45.47
N ALA A 313 -17.71 14.95 -45.72
CA ALA A 313 -17.92 15.59 -47.01
C ALA A 313 -16.74 16.53 -47.25
N ASP A 314 -15.68 16.02 -47.86
CA ASP A 314 -15.31 16.47 -49.20
C ASP A 314 -14.22 15.58 -49.83
N ALA A 315 -14.14 15.65 -51.16
CA ALA A 315 -13.15 15.06 -52.06
C ALA A 315 -13.42 13.61 -52.55
N ARG A 316 -14.14 13.53 -53.67
CA ARG A 316 -13.83 12.58 -54.75
C ARG A 316 -13.37 13.34 -56.00
N SER A 317 -12.22 12.92 -56.50
CA SER A 317 -11.68 12.90 -57.86
C SER A 317 -12.32 13.77 -58.97
N SER A 318 -11.47 14.55 -59.65
CA SER A 318 -11.58 14.85 -61.09
C SER A 318 -10.24 14.58 -61.79
N GLU A 319 -10.33 14.06 -63.02
CA GLU A 319 -9.26 13.60 -63.93
C GLU A 319 -8.24 14.67 -64.36
N PRO A 320 -7.08 14.29 -64.92
CA PRO A 320 -6.19 15.19 -65.65
C PRO A 320 -6.30 15.03 -67.17
N ALA A 321 -6.29 16.15 -67.91
CA ALA A 321 -5.84 16.21 -69.30
C ALA A 321 -5.29 17.61 -69.65
N ASP A 322 -3.98 17.61 -69.93
CA ASP A 322 -3.20 18.37 -70.93
C ASP A 322 -3.22 19.91 -71.01
N GLU A 323 -2.06 20.54 -70.72
CA GLU A 323 -1.16 21.21 -71.70
C GLU A 323 -0.05 21.98 -70.93
N GLY A 324 1.21 21.83 -71.35
CA GLY A 324 2.43 22.40 -70.72
C GLY A 324 2.70 23.89 -71.05
N PRO A 325 3.97 24.36 -71.08
CA PRO A 325 5.21 23.77 -70.57
C PRO A 325 6.11 24.78 -69.79
N ALA A 326 7.30 24.29 -69.42
CA ALA A 326 8.55 25.03 -69.13
C ALA A 326 8.72 25.65 -67.72
N GLN A 327 9.87 25.58 -67.05
CA GLN A 327 11.19 25.01 -67.31
C GLN A 327 11.98 25.02 -65.99
N ALA A 328 12.80 23.98 -65.78
CA ALA A 328 14.18 23.96 -65.24
C ALA A 328 14.51 24.77 -63.94
N VAL A 329 15.24 24.27 -62.93
CA VAL A 329 16.64 23.79 -62.94
C VAL A 329 16.98 23.25 -61.53
N THR A 330 17.50 22.01 -61.49
CA THR A 330 18.57 21.40 -60.67
C THR A 330 18.95 21.87 -59.24
N THR A 331 18.92 20.88 -58.33
CA THR A 331 19.93 20.43 -57.31
C THR A 331 20.53 21.33 -56.19
N PRO A 332 20.84 20.73 -55.01
CA PRO A 332 21.42 21.34 -53.79
C PRO A 332 22.98 21.29 -53.83
N PRO A 333 23.83 21.48 -52.77
CA PRO A 333 23.62 21.58 -51.29
C PRO A 333 24.54 22.56 -50.50
N ALA A 334 24.43 22.51 -49.15
CA ALA A 334 25.41 22.85 -48.06
C ALA A 334 25.98 24.28 -47.92
N ASP A 335 25.98 24.88 -46.73
CA ASP A 335 27.04 24.81 -45.69
C ASP A 335 26.80 25.82 -44.53
N ASP A 336 27.54 25.63 -43.43
CA ASP A 336 27.58 26.27 -42.10
C ASP A 336 27.54 27.82 -41.96
N GLY A 337 27.12 28.31 -40.77
CA GLY A 337 27.62 29.60 -40.24
C GLY A 337 26.74 30.43 -39.29
N LEU A 338 26.85 30.17 -37.98
CA LEU A 338 26.93 31.06 -36.79
C LEU A 338 26.37 32.52 -36.77
N THR A 339 25.80 32.87 -35.58
CA THR A 339 25.70 34.19 -34.87
C THR A 339 24.62 35.19 -35.34
N ALA A 340 23.92 35.99 -34.51
CA ALA A 340 23.80 36.22 -33.06
C ALA A 340 22.58 37.15 -32.76
N SER A 341 22.17 37.21 -31.48
CA SER A 341 21.40 38.28 -30.78
C SER A 341 19.93 38.51 -31.22
N GLU A 342 18.94 38.81 -30.37
CA GLU A 342 18.93 39.69 -29.20
C GLU A 342 17.57 39.53 -28.47
N ALA A 343 17.55 39.44 -27.14
CA ALA A 343 16.35 39.60 -26.30
C ALA A 343 16.73 40.14 -24.92
N GLU A 344 16.44 41.43 -24.70
CA GLU A 344 16.26 42.11 -23.40
C GLU A 344 14.93 41.68 -22.75
N ALA A 345 14.59 41.89 -21.47
CA ALA A 345 15.26 42.07 -20.18
C ALA A 345 14.12 42.39 -19.16
N MET A 346 14.19 41.87 -17.93
CA MET A 346 13.55 42.41 -16.70
C MET A 346 14.28 41.80 -15.47
N PRO A 347 14.20 42.42 -14.27
CA PRO A 347 15.41 42.82 -13.51
C PRO A 347 15.71 42.04 -12.21
N ASP A 348 16.94 42.25 -11.70
CA ASP A 348 17.62 41.61 -10.55
C ASP A 348 17.13 42.01 -9.13
N PRO A 349 17.39 41.15 -8.12
CA PRO A 349 17.70 41.51 -6.73
C PRO A 349 19.21 41.34 -6.38
N PRO A 350 19.73 41.95 -5.29
CA PRO A 350 21.18 42.14 -5.09
C PRO A 350 21.91 41.03 -4.31
N ASP A 351 23.22 40.96 -4.58
CA ASP A 351 24.27 40.06 -4.09
C ASP A 351 24.51 40.03 -2.55
N ILE A 352 24.74 38.83 -2.02
CA ILE A 352 25.59 38.57 -0.84
C ILE A 352 26.67 37.54 -1.22
N ALA A 353 27.92 37.93 -0.99
CA ALA A 353 29.12 37.16 -1.29
C ALA A 353 29.25 35.87 -0.45
N VAL A 354 29.55 34.76 -1.13
CA VAL A 354 29.83 33.45 -0.53
C VAL A 354 31.35 33.27 -0.32
N GLY A 355 31.76 33.07 0.93
CA GLY A 355 33.07 32.49 1.30
C GLY A 355 32.96 30.98 1.53
N PRO A 356 34.07 30.22 1.46
CA PRO A 356 34.04 28.75 1.36
C PRO A 356 33.85 28.04 2.72
N SER A 357 33.01 27.00 2.73
CA SER A 357 32.85 26.04 3.84
C SER A 357 34.01 25.02 3.90
N PRO A 358 34.50 24.67 5.11
CA PRO A 358 35.39 23.53 5.33
C PRO A 358 34.62 22.23 5.61
N SER A 359 35.22 21.10 5.21
CA SER A 359 34.77 19.73 5.50
C SER A 359 35.06 19.29 6.95
N PRO A 360 34.38 18.24 7.46
CA PRO A 360 34.46 17.79 8.85
C PRO A 360 35.59 16.78 9.06
N GLY A 361 36.41 17.01 10.10
CA GLY A 361 37.40 16.06 10.61
C GLY A 361 38.05 16.59 11.89
N ASP A 362 38.06 15.74 12.91
CA ASP A 362 38.84 15.83 14.16
C ASP A 362 38.30 16.69 15.31
N VAL A 363 37.48 16.05 16.16
CA VAL A 363 37.31 16.43 17.58
C VAL A 363 37.42 15.18 18.46
N ILE A 364 38.63 14.82 18.90
CA ILE A 364 38.85 14.14 20.20
C ILE A 364 40.20 14.57 20.78
N GLY A 365 40.15 15.16 21.98
CA GLY A 365 41.19 15.00 23.00
C GLY A 365 42.14 16.17 23.21
N SER A 366 41.94 16.94 24.28
CA SER A 366 42.83 16.86 25.45
C SER A 366 42.48 17.94 26.49
N ILE A 367 42.08 17.49 27.68
CA ILE A 367 42.22 18.23 28.94
C ILE A 367 43.11 17.34 29.80
N LEU A 368 44.25 17.86 30.27
CA LEU A 368 44.69 17.88 31.67
C LEU A 368 46.16 18.36 31.78
N GLU A 369 46.32 19.49 32.49
CA GLU A 369 47.26 19.69 33.61
C GLU A 369 48.71 20.21 33.38
N GLY A 370 49.06 21.24 34.16
CA GLY A 370 50.44 21.74 34.35
C GLY A 370 50.53 23.17 34.89
N ALA A 371 50.91 23.33 36.16
CA ALA A 371 51.03 24.59 36.91
C ALA A 371 52.49 25.10 37.04
N ASN A 372 52.67 26.44 36.97
CA ASN A 372 53.60 27.40 37.67
C ASN A 372 55.11 27.09 37.94
N PRO A 373 55.98 28.02 38.43
CA PRO A 373 56.08 29.52 38.42
C PRO A 373 57.50 30.07 38.03
N ASP A 374 57.66 31.39 37.80
CA ASP A 374 58.59 32.28 38.55
C ASP A 374 58.81 33.70 37.97
N ALA A 375 59.01 34.63 38.92
CA ALA A 375 59.65 35.97 38.89
C ALA A 375 58.81 37.27 38.71
N VAL A 376 58.40 37.76 39.89
CA VAL A 376 57.96 39.07 40.41
C VAL A 376 59.00 40.20 40.19
N THR A 377 58.69 41.53 40.13
CA THR A 377 58.77 42.48 41.29
C THR A 377 58.28 43.94 41.00
N VAL A 378 57.23 44.36 41.74
CA VAL A 378 56.93 45.60 42.55
C VAL A 378 57.16 47.02 41.99
N PRO A 379 56.25 47.99 42.28
CA PRO A 379 56.53 48.92 43.38
C PRO A 379 55.37 49.13 44.37
N ASP A 380 55.81 49.46 45.58
CA ASP A 380 55.14 49.79 46.84
C ASP A 380 54.64 51.24 46.85
N LEU A 381 53.62 51.52 47.68
CA LEU A 381 53.58 52.65 48.64
C LEU A 381 52.20 52.75 49.31
N GLY A 382 52.21 52.66 50.64
CA GLY A 382 51.05 52.89 51.50
C GLY A 382 50.95 54.31 52.09
N ALA A 383 49.73 54.59 52.53
CA ALA A 383 49.30 55.50 53.62
C ALA A 383 49.39 57.03 53.47
N GLY A 384 48.23 57.71 53.63
CA GLY A 384 48.12 58.88 54.51
C GLY A 384 47.32 60.11 54.03
N ILE A 385 46.06 60.18 54.48
CA ILE A 385 45.30 61.32 55.06
C ILE A 385 44.95 62.60 54.26
N ASP A 386 43.64 62.93 54.35
CA ASP A 386 42.91 64.22 54.34
C ASP A 386 42.93 65.17 53.12
N ALA A 387 41.75 65.33 52.49
CA ALA A 387 40.97 66.59 52.48
C ALA A 387 39.70 66.45 51.60
N GLU A 388 38.54 66.71 52.21
CA GLU A 388 37.27 67.00 51.54
C GLU A 388 37.38 68.20 50.59
N THR A 389 36.75 68.13 49.41
CA THR A 389 35.74 69.11 48.93
C THR A 389 34.97 68.51 47.75
N GLU A 390 33.65 68.67 47.81
CA GLU A 390 32.62 68.27 46.85
C GLU A 390 32.85 68.69 45.39
N ALA A 391 32.40 67.88 44.43
CA ALA A 391 31.18 68.14 43.65
C ALA A 391 31.08 67.27 42.37
N GLY A 392 30.01 66.47 42.28
CA GLY A 392 29.22 66.29 41.04
C GLY A 392 29.66 65.26 40.00
N ALA A 393 29.26 63.99 40.18
CA ALA A 393 28.90 63.08 39.08
C ALA A 393 27.80 62.09 39.56
N PRO A 394 26.80 61.75 38.72
CA PRO A 394 25.55 61.11 39.16
C PRO A 394 25.75 59.67 39.67
N PRO A 395 24.89 59.17 40.57
CA PRO A 395 24.96 57.77 41.01
C PRO A 395 24.68 56.86 39.81
N ARG A 396 25.62 55.94 39.54
CA ARG A 396 25.38 54.78 38.71
C ARG A 396 24.24 53.96 39.33
N THR A 397 23.02 54.13 38.84
CA THR A 397 21.90 53.24 39.10
C THR A 397 22.11 51.92 38.34
N GLY A 398 23.07 51.12 38.79
CA GLY A 398 23.03 49.68 38.55
C GLY A 398 21.98 49.05 39.50
N PRO A 399 21.37 47.91 39.13
CA PRO A 399 20.51 47.19 40.07
C PRO A 399 21.30 46.91 41.35
N ARG A 400 20.73 47.27 42.50
CA ARG A 400 21.35 47.02 43.82
C ARG A 400 21.40 45.50 44.03
N VAL A 401 22.54 44.88 43.76
CA VAL A 401 22.78 43.45 44.00
C VAL A 401 23.26 43.26 45.43
N VAL A 402 22.68 42.28 46.13
CA VAL A 402 23.04 41.92 47.50
C VAL A 402 23.51 40.47 47.52
N SER A 403 24.78 40.24 47.82
CA SER A 403 25.41 38.92 47.79
C SER A 403 25.47 38.28 49.18
N LEU A 404 24.98 37.05 49.31
CA LEU A 404 25.04 36.25 50.53
C LEU A 404 25.95 35.04 50.31
N GLY A 405 27.01 34.92 51.11
CA GLY A 405 27.99 33.83 50.99
C GLY A 405 27.78 32.71 52.01
N PHE A 406 27.89 31.46 51.57
CA PHE A 406 27.83 30.24 52.38
C PHE A 406 29.06 29.37 52.08
N SER A 407 30.03 29.34 52.98
CA SER A 407 31.31 28.67 52.79
C SER A 407 31.33 27.26 53.40
N TRP A 408 31.79 26.28 52.62
CA TRP A 408 31.85 24.87 53.02
C TRP A 408 33.28 24.30 53.03
N ASP A 409 33.48 23.25 53.82
CA ASP A 409 34.75 22.49 53.89
C ASP A 409 34.81 21.34 52.85
N ARG A 410 33.69 21.06 52.19
CA ARG A 410 33.53 19.98 51.21
C ARG A 410 32.45 20.33 50.16
N PRO A 411 32.40 19.63 49.01
CA PRO A 411 31.34 19.80 48.03
C PRO A 411 29.96 19.62 48.67
N THR A 412 29.09 20.60 48.47
CA THR A 412 27.76 20.69 49.11
C THR A 412 26.73 21.05 48.05
N ALA A 413 25.61 20.33 48.03
CA ALA A 413 24.50 20.56 47.12
C ALA A 413 23.54 21.59 47.69
N ALA A 414 22.89 22.39 46.83
CA ALA A 414 21.98 23.46 47.25
C ALA A 414 20.59 23.33 46.60
N ALA A 415 19.55 23.79 47.31
CA ALA A 415 18.22 24.07 46.78
C ALA A 415 17.77 25.46 47.23
N VAL A 416 17.30 26.28 46.29
CA VAL A 416 16.89 27.66 46.54
C VAL A 416 15.56 27.96 45.84
N PHE A 417 14.55 28.35 46.60
CA PHE A 417 13.18 28.53 46.11
C PHE A 417 12.37 29.46 47.01
N ARG A 418 11.18 29.86 46.56
CA ARG A 418 10.25 30.66 47.38
C ARG A 418 9.05 29.85 47.81
N ARG A 419 8.65 30.00 49.08
CA ARG A 419 7.47 29.35 49.65
C ARG A 419 6.97 30.15 50.86
N ALA A 420 5.64 30.30 50.97
CA ALA A 420 4.98 31.04 52.07
C ALA A 420 5.52 32.48 52.30
N GLY A 421 5.96 33.16 51.25
CA GLY A 421 6.56 34.51 51.35
C GLY A 421 8.04 34.55 51.75
N TYR A 422 8.65 33.40 52.07
CA TYR A 422 10.06 33.28 52.41
C TYR A 422 10.89 32.82 51.20
N LEU A 423 12.13 33.28 51.13
CA LEU A 423 13.17 32.66 50.31
C LEU A 423 13.87 31.60 51.16
N TRP A 424 13.82 30.36 50.70
CA TRP A 424 14.47 29.21 51.32
C TRP A 424 15.80 28.95 50.64
N VAL A 425 16.83 28.73 51.45
CA VAL A 425 18.17 28.31 51.03
C VAL A 425 18.50 27.07 51.83
N MET A 426 18.63 25.95 51.15
CA MET A 426 18.81 24.64 51.76
C MET A 426 20.07 23.96 51.24
N PHE A 427 20.81 23.33 52.14
CA PHE A 427 22.01 22.57 51.83
C PHE A 427 21.95 21.17 52.43
N ASP A 428 22.53 20.20 51.72
CA ASP A 428 22.55 18.77 52.11
C ASP A 428 23.58 18.44 53.22
N ARG A 429 24.19 19.48 53.82
CA ARG A 429 25.16 19.38 54.91
C ARG A 429 24.79 20.32 56.04
N PHE A 430 25.12 19.94 57.27
CA PHE A 430 24.88 20.75 58.46
C PHE A 430 26.06 21.69 58.77
N GLN A 431 25.76 22.95 59.03
CA GLN A 431 26.64 23.98 59.58
C GLN A 431 25.78 25.00 60.35
N GLU A 432 26.29 25.55 61.46
CA GLU A 432 25.66 26.72 62.10
C GLU A 432 26.02 27.98 61.31
N VAL A 433 24.99 28.68 60.82
CA VAL A 433 25.15 29.85 59.96
C VAL A 433 25.20 31.13 60.81
N ASP A 434 26.16 32.02 60.53
CA ASP A 434 26.20 33.34 61.17
C ASP A 434 25.09 34.24 60.60
N LEU A 435 23.92 34.20 61.25
CA LEU A 435 22.75 35.00 60.91
C LEU A 435 23.00 36.51 61.01
N SER A 436 23.93 36.92 61.88
CA SER A 436 24.28 38.33 62.05
C SER A 436 25.09 38.85 60.85
N LEU A 437 25.97 38.01 60.30
CA LEU A 437 26.69 38.29 59.07
C LEU A 437 25.75 38.35 57.87
N LEU A 438 24.84 37.38 57.72
CA LEU A 438 23.87 37.37 56.62
C LEU A 438 22.93 38.59 56.65
N ARG A 439 22.51 39.04 57.85
CA ARG A 439 21.67 40.25 57.98
C ARG A 439 22.43 41.53 57.62
N ARG A 440 23.72 41.61 57.97
CA ARG A 440 24.58 42.75 57.61
C ARG A 440 24.93 42.76 56.12
N ALA A 441 25.31 41.61 55.55
CA ALA A 441 25.56 41.45 54.12
C ALA A 441 24.28 41.70 53.30
N GLY A 442 23.13 41.31 53.84
CA GLY A 442 21.80 41.49 53.29
C GLY A 442 21.19 42.90 53.40
N ALA A 443 21.92 43.89 53.91
CA ALA A 443 21.36 45.16 54.38
C ALA A 443 20.54 45.91 53.31
N GLY A 444 19.26 46.14 53.63
CA GLY A 444 18.29 46.84 52.77
C GLY A 444 17.48 45.94 51.83
N VAL A 445 17.84 44.66 51.68
CA VAL A 445 17.07 43.67 50.88
C VAL A 445 16.55 42.54 51.77
N VAL A 446 17.36 42.01 52.68
CA VAL A 446 16.96 40.98 53.65
C VAL A 446 16.36 41.65 54.89
N ARG A 447 15.08 41.39 55.19
CA ARG A 447 14.32 41.96 56.32
C ARG A 447 14.45 41.12 57.59
N SER A 448 14.39 39.80 57.43
CA SER A 448 14.61 38.82 58.50
C SER A 448 15.32 37.60 57.93
N VAL A 449 16.09 36.92 58.77
CA VAL A 449 16.81 35.70 58.43
C VAL A 449 16.84 34.82 59.67
N GLU A 450 16.54 33.54 59.48
CA GLU A 450 16.59 32.52 60.54
C GLU A 450 17.03 31.18 59.96
N GLN A 451 17.66 30.37 60.80
CA GLN A 451 18.04 29.01 60.47
C GLN A 451 17.04 28.04 61.09
N VAL A 452 16.43 27.21 60.25
CA VAL A 452 15.50 26.15 60.68
C VAL A 452 16.31 24.88 60.92
N ARG A 453 16.19 24.27 62.11
CA ARG A 453 16.87 23.00 62.42
C ARG A 453 15.97 21.82 62.10
N ILE A 454 16.34 21.03 61.09
CA ILE A 454 15.64 19.81 60.68
C ILE A 454 16.65 18.68 60.54
N GLY A 455 16.63 17.76 61.52
CA GLY A 455 17.59 16.66 61.60
C GLY A 455 19.05 17.11 61.81
N PRO A 456 19.99 16.15 61.90
CA PRO A 456 21.40 16.45 62.19
C PRO A 456 22.25 16.81 60.96
N ASN A 457 21.73 16.66 59.74
CA ASN A 457 22.56 16.55 58.54
C ASN A 457 22.31 17.62 57.46
N SER A 458 21.50 18.65 57.71
CA SER A 458 21.15 19.66 56.69
C SER A 458 21.12 21.08 57.24
N THR A 459 21.40 22.07 56.39
CA THR A 459 21.37 23.50 56.75
C THR A 459 20.26 24.18 55.99
N LEU A 460 19.27 24.71 56.71
CA LEU A 460 18.13 25.40 56.13
C LEU A 460 18.09 26.82 56.66
N VAL A 461 18.18 27.79 55.76
CA VAL A 461 18.06 29.21 56.06
C VAL A 461 16.85 29.75 55.32
N ARG A 462 15.89 30.33 56.05
CA ARG A 462 14.76 31.02 55.44
C ARG A 462 14.85 32.51 55.74
N MET A 463 14.52 33.33 54.75
CA MET A 463 14.65 34.78 54.84
C MET A 463 13.51 35.53 54.15
N VAL A 464 13.07 36.64 54.75
CA VAL A 464 12.15 37.58 54.11
C VAL A 464 12.96 38.60 53.35
N THR A 465 12.68 38.75 52.07
CA THR A 465 13.38 39.69 51.17
C THR A 465 12.43 40.78 50.67
N ALA A 466 12.96 41.91 50.23
CA ALA A 466 12.16 42.97 49.63
C ALA A 466 11.42 42.46 48.37
N PRO A 467 10.18 42.93 48.10
CA PRO A 467 9.40 42.49 46.94
C PRO A 467 10.17 42.62 45.62
N GLY A 468 10.07 41.59 44.78
CA GLY A 468 10.70 41.53 43.45
C GLY A 468 12.19 41.16 43.44
N TYR A 469 12.86 41.04 44.60
CA TYR A 469 14.25 40.58 44.65
C TYR A 469 14.34 39.05 44.62
N ASN A 470 14.92 38.45 43.58
CA ASN A 470 15.06 37.00 43.44
C ASN A 470 16.53 36.58 43.29
N PRO A 471 16.90 35.36 43.69
CA PRO A 471 18.28 34.88 43.69
C PRO A 471 18.80 34.54 42.29
N SER A 472 20.06 34.89 42.03
CA SER A 472 20.95 34.24 41.07
C SER A 472 22.07 33.57 41.86
N LEU A 473 22.57 32.43 41.41
CA LEU A 473 23.56 31.64 42.14
C LEU A 473 24.86 31.61 41.38
N ARG A 474 25.97 31.78 42.10
CA ARG A 474 27.31 31.53 41.58
C ARG A 474 28.15 30.79 42.61
N ARG A 475 29.18 30.10 42.13
CA ARG A 475 30.07 29.29 42.97
C ARG A 475 31.51 29.70 42.77
N ASP A 476 32.23 29.91 43.86
CA ASP A 476 33.67 30.19 43.89
C ASP A 476 34.35 29.14 44.79
N GLY A 477 34.91 28.09 44.18
CA GLY A 477 35.40 26.91 44.90
C GLY A 477 34.29 26.24 45.72
N LEU A 478 34.43 26.26 47.06
CA LEU A 478 33.45 25.72 48.02
C LEU A 478 32.53 26.79 48.62
N LEU A 479 32.59 28.02 48.12
CA LEU A 479 31.71 29.12 48.50
C LEU A 479 30.50 29.16 47.56
N TRP A 480 29.30 28.96 48.11
CA TRP A 480 28.05 29.29 47.45
C TRP A 480 27.74 30.76 47.66
N VAL A 481 27.52 31.51 46.57
CA VAL A 481 27.11 32.91 46.63
C VAL A 481 25.74 33.07 46.00
N ILE A 482 24.83 33.68 46.76
CA ILE A 482 23.46 33.97 46.36
C ILE A 482 23.32 35.47 46.17
N ASP A 483 23.22 35.88 44.91
CA ASP A 483 23.07 37.27 44.50
C ASP A 483 21.58 37.62 44.40
N LEU A 484 21.10 38.48 45.29
CA LEU A 484 19.71 38.96 45.30
C LEU A 484 19.60 40.26 44.52
N MET A 485 18.79 40.26 43.47
CA MET A 485 18.53 41.44 42.63
C MET A 485 17.08 41.44 42.14
N LYS A 486 16.58 42.59 41.65
CA LYS A 486 15.22 42.68 41.10
C LYS A 486 15.13 41.92 39.77
N GLN A 487 14.51 40.75 39.77
CA GLN A 487 14.36 39.87 38.61
C GLN A 487 13.21 38.87 38.85
N PRO A 488 12.64 38.21 37.83
CA PRO A 488 11.74 37.07 38.04
C PRO A 488 12.50 35.88 38.65
N LEU A 489 11.81 35.03 39.41
CA LEU A 489 12.40 33.79 39.93
C LEU A 489 12.49 32.77 38.78
N ARG A 490 13.70 32.50 38.29
CA ARG A 490 13.96 31.49 37.25
C ARG A 490 15.35 30.85 37.46
N PRO A 491 15.52 29.55 37.16
CA PRO A 491 16.83 28.91 37.11
C PRO A 491 17.59 29.31 35.83
N GLU A 492 18.92 29.14 35.82
CA GLU A 492 19.72 29.33 34.60
C GLU A 492 19.52 28.19 33.60
N ARG A 493 19.28 26.96 34.10
CA ARG A 493 19.04 25.75 33.33
C ARG A 493 17.82 25.01 33.89
N PRO A 494 16.66 25.07 33.23
CA PRO A 494 15.50 24.29 33.64
C PRO A 494 15.78 22.79 33.62
N ILE A 495 15.34 22.08 34.67
CA ILE A 495 15.37 20.62 34.73
C ILE A 495 14.10 20.09 34.06
N GLU A 496 14.27 19.26 33.05
CA GLU A 496 13.17 18.59 32.37
C GLU A 496 12.68 17.38 33.19
N ILE A 497 11.40 17.36 33.54
CA ILE A 497 10.80 16.29 34.35
C ILE A 497 10.11 15.32 33.41
N GLN A 498 10.52 14.05 33.44
CA GLN A 498 10.01 13.02 32.53
C GLN A 498 8.93 12.18 33.22
N ALA A 499 7.71 12.21 32.70
CA ALA A 499 6.63 11.33 33.14
C ALA A 499 6.79 9.93 32.53
N GLN A 500 6.86 8.91 33.38
CA GLN A 500 6.97 7.50 32.95
C GLN A 500 5.70 6.75 33.40
N PRO A 501 4.61 6.80 32.63
CA PRO A 501 3.35 6.12 32.97
C PRO A 501 3.49 4.59 32.90
N GLN A 502 4.35 4.08 32.01
CA GLN A 502 4.65 2.67 31.84
C GLN A 502 6.09 2.38 32.30
N SER A 503 6.27 2.12 33.59
CA SER A 503 7.54 1.69 34.16
C SER A 503 7.38 0.32 34.85
N PRO A 504 8.40 -0.56 34.84
CA PRO A 504 8.36 -1.86 35.52
C PRO A 504 8.02 -1.78 37.02
N VAL A 505 8.22 -0.62 37.63
CA VAL A 505 7.98 -0.34 39.06
C VAL A 505 6.71 0.49 39.31
N GLY A 506 5.87 0.69 38.29
CA GLY A 506 4.67 1.54 38.34
C GLY A 506 4.94 2.99 37.90
N ALA A 507 3.88 3.73 37.61
CA ALA A 507 3.96 5.11 37.12
C ALA A 507 4.79 6.01 38.04
N ARG A 508 5.75 6.75 37.48
CA ARG A 508 6.71 7.59 38.22
C ARG A 508 7.12 8.83 37.43
N LEU A 509 7.71 9.82 38.12
CA LEU A 509 8.41 10.95 37.47
C LEU A 509 9.91 10.77 37.65
N LEU A 510 10.67 10.88 36.57
CA LEU A 510 12.13 10.87 36.57
C LEU A 510 12.66 12.31 36.43
N ILE A 511 13.58 12.67 37.32
CA ILE A 511 14.30 13.94 37.34
C ILE A 511 15.77 13.64 36.99
N PRO A 512 16.23 13.95 35.77
CA PRO A 512 17.56 13.60 35.28
C PRO A 512 18.62 14.56 35.81
N VAL A 513 18.93 14.46 37.12
CA VAL A 513 20.01 15.22 37.77
C VAL A 513 21.22 14.33 38.06
N ILE A 514 22.40 14.78 37.66
CA ILE A 514 23.67 14.06 37.91
C ILE A 514 24.09 14.33 39.35
N GLU A 515 24.20 13.26 40.16
CA GLU A 515 24.56 13.35 41.58
C GLU A 515 23.63 14.26 42.40
N GLY A 516 22.33 13.96 42.40
CA GLY A 516 21.37 14.60 43.31
C GLY A 516 21.79 14.42 44.78
N GLY A 517 21.75 15.50 45.56
CA GLY A 517 22.07 15.48 46.99
C GLY A 517 21.11 14.61 47.80
N ALA A 518 21.32 14.53 49.11
CA ALA A 518 20.39 13.83 50.00
C ALA A 518 19.02 14.53 50.00
N VAL A 519 17.93 13.76 49.84
CA VAL A 519 16.56 14.27 49.93
C VAL A 519 16.29 14.76 51.36
N ILE A 520 15.83 16.01 51.49
CA ILE A 520 15.55 16.66 52.77
C ILE A 520 14.03 16.78 52.93
N PRO A 521 13.37 15.96 53.76
CA PRO A 521 11.98 16.16 54.14
C PRO A 521 11.88 17.33 55.13
N VAL A 522 10.96 18.26 54.87
CA VAL A 522 10.77 19.48 55.66
C VAL A 522 9.30 19.67 55.97
N ILE A 523 8.97 19.99 57.21
CA ILE A 523 7.65 20.49 57.59
C ILE A 523 7.75 22.02 57.61
N ASP A 524 6.92 22.70 56.81
CA ASP A 524 6.89 24.16 56.74
C ASP A 524 6.36 24.73 58.08
N PRO A 525 7.13 25.57 58.80
CA PRO A 525 6.66 26.11 60.08
C PRO A 525 5.46 27.06 59.98
N GLU A 526 5.21 27.67 58.81
CA GLU A 526 4.07 28.58 58.62
C GLU A 526 2.82 27.84 58.13
N LEU A 527 3.00 26.89 57.19
CA LEU A 527 1.89 26.18 56.56
C LEU A 527 1.54 24.85 57.25
N GLY A 528 2.46 24.28 58.02
CA GLY A 528 2.29 23.00 58.73
C GLY A 528 2.31 21.77 57.82
N ASP A 529 2.47 21.93 56.51
CA ASP A 529 2.53 20.84 55.55
C ASP A 529 3.98 20.35 55.29
N GLN A 530 4.11 19.11 54.83
CA GLN A 530 5.40 18.51 54.51
C GLN A 530 5.74 18.72 53.04
N PHE A 531 6.99 19.06 52.73
CA PHE A 531 7.55 19.04 51.38
C PHE A 531 8.91 18.36 51.38
N PHE A 532 9.36 17.95 50.19
CA PHE A 532 10.69 17.37 49.98
C PHE A 532 11.53 18.34 49.16
N ALA A 533 12.75 18.62 49.61
CA ALA A 533 13.75 19.33 48.81
C ALA A 533 14.84 18.36 48.37
N LEU A 534 15.23 18.47 47.11
CA LEU A 534 16.37 17.79 46.52
C LEU A 534 17.41 18.85 46.12
N PRO A 535 18.43 19.06 46.96
CA PRO A 535 19.57 19.88 46.62
C PRO A 535 20.36 19.27 45.46
N VAL A 536 20.88 20.09 44.54
CA VAL A 536 21.71 19.64 43.41
C VAL A 536 23.05 20.36 43.40
N ILE A 537 24.09 19.66 42.93
CA ILE A 537 25.49 20.16 42.91
C ILE A 537 25.75 21.05 41.70
N GLN A 538 25.12 20.76 40.55
CA GLN A 538 25.28 21.52 39.32
C GLN A 538 24.63 22.90 39.45
N LEU A 539 25.40 23.95 39.15
CA LEU A 539 24.97 25.33 39.31
C LEU A 539 23.85 25.67 38.31
N GLY A 540 22.85 26.41 38.78
CA GLY A 540 21.80 26.97 37.94
C GLY A 540 20.69 26.00 37.54
N GLN A 541 20.74 24.73 37.98
CA GLN A 541 19.70 23.74 37.69
C GLN A 541 18.51 23.88 38.64
N GLY A 542 17.30 24.10 38.11
CA GLY A 542 16.07 24.20 38.89
C GLY A 542 14.80 23.91 38.08
N VAL A 543 13.65 23.89 38.73
CA VAL A 543 12.34 23.63 38.10
C VAL A 543 11.78 24.92 37.52
N TYR A 544 11.47 24.91 36.23
CA TYR A 544 10.72 25.98 35.56
C TYR A 544 10.06 25.46 34.26
N PRO A 545 8.81 25.82 33.96
CA PRO A 545 7.84 26.47 34.85
C PRO A 545 7.41 25.54 36.02
N GLU A 546 6.54 26.04 36.91
CA GLU A 546 5.90 25.19 37.92
C GLU A 546 5.18 24.01 37.24
N ARG A 547 5.26 22.83 37.84
CA ARG A 547 4.58 21.62 37.36
C ARG A 547 3.59 21.11 38.40
N GLY A 548 2.32 21.06 38.04
CA GLY A 548 1.28 20.43 38.85
C GLY A 548 0.96 19.02 38.38
N TYR A 549 0.91 18.07 39.30
CA TYR A 549 0.42 16.70 39.08
C TYR A 549 -0.68 16.41 40.12
N PRO A 550 -1.59 15.45 39.86
CA PRO A 550 -2.64 15.09 40.81
C PRO A 550 -2.13 14.75 42.21
N ASP A 551 -0.97 14.07 42.31
CA ASP A 551 -0.40 13.64 43.58
C ASP A 551 0.71 14.56 44.14
N ALA A 552 1.23 15.52 43.37
CA ALA A 552 2.29 16.44 43.83
C ALA A 552 2.44 17.71 42.96
N THR A 553 2.89 18.81 43.56
CA THR A 553 3.29 20.03 42.84
C THR A 553 4.80 20.27 42.96
N LEU A 554 5.46 20.61 41.86
CA LEU A 554 6.86 21.01 41.80
C LEU A 554 6.94 22.53 41.48
N PRO A 555 7.09 23.39 42.50
CA PRO A 555 7.12 24.84 42.32
C PRO A 555 8.38 25.30 41.61
N VAL A 556 8.36 26.56 41.12
CA VAL A 556 9.55 27.17 40.52
C VAL A 556 10.70 27.28 41.53
N THR A 557 11.89 26.83 41.14
CA THR A 557 13.12 26.92 41.94
C THR A 557 14.21 27.64 41.16
N ALA A 558 15.06 28.39 41.86
CA ALA A 558 16.28 28.95 41.26
C ALA A 558 17.42 27.93 41.23
N GLN A 559 17.40 26.97 42.16
CA GLN A 559 18.36 25.88 42.29
C GLN A 559 17.67 24.68 42.94
N GLY A 560 18.01 23.46 42.51
CA GLY A 560 17.49 22.21 43.07
C GLY A 560 16.03 21.94 42.72
N VAL A 561 15.45 20.89 43.29
CA VAL A 561 14.04 20.52 43.06
C VAL A 561 13.29 20.55 44.39
N VAL A 562 12.04 21.01 44.37
CA VAL A 562 11.11 20.92 45.50
C VAL A 562 9.89 20.14 45.05
N VAL A 563 9.42 19.23 45.90
CA VAL A 563 8.22 18.43 45.68
C VAL A 563 7.28 18.66 46.85
N VAL A 564 6.11 19.19 46.55
CA VAL A 564 5.01 19.42 47.49
C VAL A 564 3.99 18.31 47.30
N PRO A 565 3.97 17.27 48.15
CA PRO A 565 3.03 16.17 48.01
C PRO A 565 1.59 16.61 48.32
N HIS A 566 0.63 16.12 47.54
CA HIS A 566 -0.82 16.21 47.83
C HIS A 566 -1.35 14.93 48.50
N SER A 567 -0.48 13.93 48.66
CA SER A 567 -0.80 12.59 49.17
C SER A 567 0.38 12.06 49.99
N ASP A 568 0.09 11.43 51.12
CA ASP A 568 1.10 10.84 52.03
C ASP A 568 1.85 9.64 51.41
N ARG A 569 1.40 9.17 50.24
CA ARG A 569 1.99 8.02 49.53
C ARG A 569 3.23 8.40 48.72
N ILE A 570 3.52 9.68 48.56
CA ILE A 570 4.63 10.18 47.73
C ILE A 570 5.99 9.90 48.37
N ARG A 571 6.89 9.35 47.57
CA ARG A 571 8.29 9.10 47.92
C ARG A 571 9.20 9.70 46.87
N LEU A 572 10.19 10.46 47.33
CA LEU A 572 11.27 10.99 46.51
C LEU A 572 12.56 10.25 46.85
N LEU A 573 13.15 9.57 45.85
CA LEU A 573 14.41 8.86 45.98
C LEU A 573 15.47 9.53 45.10
N SER A 574 16.67 9.78 45.63
CA SER A 574 17.80 10.28 44.84
C SER A 574 18.78 9.13 44.55
N GLY A 575 19.23 9.02 43.30
CA GLY A 575 20.17 7.99 42.85
C GLY A 575 21.24 8.55 41.92
N ARG A 576 22.11 7.67 41.40
CA ARG A 576 23.19 8.06 40.47
C ARG A 576 22.68 8.49 39.09
N SER A 577 21.53 7.98 38.68
CA SER A 577 20.91 8.21 37.37
C SER A 577 19.85 9.33 37.38
N GLY A 578 19.67 10.02 38.52
CA GLY A 578 18.60 11.01 38.70
C GLY A 578 17.84 10.79 40.01
N ALA A 579 16.81 11.60 40.22
CA ALA A 579 15.85 11.42 41.30
C ALA A 579 14.50 10.92 40.76
N GLU A 580 13.84 10.07 41.53
CA GLU A 580 12.59 9.43 41.15
C GLU A 580 11.50 9.83 42.15
N ILE A 581 10.39 10.37 41.64
CA ILE A 581 9.16 10.58 42.42
C ILE A 581 8.23 9.41 42.11
N SER A 582 7.81 8.71 43.15
CA SER A 582 6.92 7.55 43.06
C SER A 582 5.87 7.58 44.17
N ALA A 583 4.82 6.78 44.05
CA ALA A 583 3.86 6.56 45.13
C ALA A 583 3.59 5.07 45.32
N ASP A 584 3.22 4.67 46.54
CA ASP A 584 2.74 3.32 46.82
C ASP A 584 1.44 3.07 46.02
N GLY A 585 1.53 2.20 45.01
CA GLY A 585 0.46 1.95 44.01
C GLY A 585 0.64 2.66 42.65
N GLY A 586 1.74 3.40 42.45
CA GLY A 586 2.02 4.20 41.25
C GLY A 586 1.45 5.61 41.33
N LEU A 587 2.07 6.56 40.62
CA LEU A 587 1.53 7.93 40.49
C LEU A 587 0.29 7.96 39.61
N THR A 588 -0.66 8.82 39.97
CA THR A 588 -1.82 9.15 39.14
C THR A 588 -1.37 10.17 38.10
N LEU A 589 -1.05 9.71 36.90
CA LEU A 589 -0.73 10.58 35.76
C LEU A 589 -1.95 10.64 34.84
N SER A 590 -2.38 11.85 34.46
CA SER A 590 -3.45 11.97 33.46
C SER A 590 -2.87 11.61 32.08
N PRO A 591 -3.57 10.77 31.28
CA PRO A 591 -3.17 10.45 29.92
C PRO A 591 -2.93 11.72 29.08
N ASP A 592 -3.75 12.74 29.27
CA ASP A 592 -3.64 14.02 28.55
C ASP A 592 -2.33 14.76 28.85
N SER A 593 -1.85 14.74 30.11
CA SER A 593 -0.59 15.41 30.44
C SER A 593 0.62 14.77 29.78
N ALA A 594 0.61 13.44 29.63
CA ALA A 594 1.67 12.72 28.93
C ALA A 594 1.62 12.97 27.42
N ARG A 595 0.42 12.96 26.81
CA ARG A 595 0.20 13.28 25.39
C ARG A 595 0.63 14.70 25.04
N LEU A 596 0.31 15.68 25.90
CA LEU A 596 0.72 17.08 25.71
C LEU A 596 2.25 17.24 25.81
N GLN A 597 2.91 16.51 26.71
CA GLN A 597 4.36 16.52 26.82
C GLN A 597 5.05 15.90 25.60
N SER A 598 4.52 14.79 25.07
CA SER A 598 5.07 14.19 23.85
C SER A 598 4.87 15.07 22.62
N LEU A 599 3.70 15.71 22.47
CA LEU A 599 3.46 16.65 21.38
C LEU A 599 4.38 17.88 21.46
N ALA A 600 4.60 18.41 22.67
CA ALA A 600 5.52 19.53 22.89
C ALA A 600 6.98 19.17 22.56
N SER A 601 7.35 17.89 22.58
CA SER A 601 8.70 17.43 22.20
C SER A 601 8.94 17.37 20.69
N LEU A 602 7.88 17.47 19.87
CA LEU A 602 7.98 17.48 18.41
C LEU A 602 8.40 18.85 17.84
N SER A 603 8.30 19.93 18.63
CA SER A 603 8.60 21.29 18.20
C SER A 603 9.69 21.94 19.06
N ASP A 604 10.68 22.59 18.42
CA ASP A 604 11.70 23.38 19.09
C ASP A 604 11.13 24.75 19.55
N GLY A 605 10.43 24.75 20.69
CA GLY A 605 9.85 25.95 21.29
C GLY A 605 8.31 25.99 21.27
N ALA A 606 7.73 27.13 21.65
CA ALA A 606 6.28 27.32 21.57
C ALA A 606 5.89 27.63 20.12
N PRO A 607 4.97 26.86 19.50
CA PRO A 607 4.59 27.07 18.12
C PRO A 607 3.90 28.43 17.93
N THR A 608 4.09 29.01 16.75
CA THR A 608 3.36 30.22 16.34
C THR A 608 1.93 29.88 15.90
N GLU A 609 0.97 30.20 16.77
CA GLU A 609 -0.46 29.91 16.58
C GLU A 609 -1.24 31.14 16.05
N ILE A 610 -2.06 30.91 15.03
CA ILE A 610 -3.02 31.85 14.44
C ILE A 610 -4.48 31.47 14.76
N PHE A 611 -4.77 30.19 15.03
CA PHE A 611 -6.10 29.71 15.38
C PHE A 611 -6.31 29.67 16.89
N ASN A 612 -7.41 30.27 17.36
CA ASN A 612 -7.89 30.10 18.72
C ASN A 612 -9.18 29.27 18.71
N ILE A 613 -9.07 28.01 18.29
CA ILE A 613 -10.22 27.11 18.10
C ILE A 613 -11.04 26.99 19.40
N PRO A 614 -10.45 26.72 20.58
CA PRO A 614 -11.23 26.61 21.83
C PRO A 614 -11.97 27.92 22.15
N GLY A 615 -11.32 29.07 22.02
CA GLY A 615 -11.97 30.36 22.27
C GLY A 615 -13.05 30.72 21.26
N TRP A 616 -12.96 30.23 20.02
CA TRP A 616 -13.98 30.47 18.99
C TRP A 616 -15.22 29.62 19.16
N ARG A 617 -15.16 28.48 19.88
CA ARG A 617 -16.35 27.68 20.21
C ARG A 617 -17.25 28.35 21.22
N ARG A 618 -16.69 29.20 22.10
CA ARG A 618 -17.39 29.88 23.21
C ARG A 618 -18.04 28.91 24.21
N ASP A 619 -17.43 27.74 24.39
CA ASP A 619 -17.89 26.70 25.32
C ASP A 619 -17.75 27.10 26.81
N ASP A 620 -17.04 28.20 27.09
CA ASP A 620 -16.87 28.79 28.41
C ASP A 620 -18.05 29.69 28.84
N THR A 621 -19.02 29.91 27.95
CA THR A 621 -20.24 30.68 28.24
C THR A 621 -21.38 29.77 28.67
N ASP A 622 -22.25 30.24 29.56
CA ASP A 622 -23.48 29.53 29.95
C ASP A 622 -24.52 29.40 28.80
N GLN A 623 -24.16 29.85 27.58
CA GLN A 623 -25.04 29.86 26.41
C GLN A 623 -24.96 28.55 25.64
N THR A 624 -26.10 28.09 25.15
CA THR A 624 -26.15 26.96 24.22
C THR A 624 -25.59 27.35 22.85
N PHE A 625 -25.15 26.35 22.07
CA PHE A 625 -24.68 26.55 20.70
C PHE A 625 -25.63 27.42 19.86
N HIS A 626 -26.94 27.15 19.92
CA HIS A 626 -27.93 27.87 19.13
C HIS A 626 -28.12 29.32 19.57
N GLU A 627 -28.01 29.62 20.86
CA GLU A 627 -28.08 30.99 21.38
C GLU A 627 -26.90 31.80 20.90
N THR A 628 -25.68 31.25 21.01
CA THR A 628 -24.45 31.87 20.52
C THR A 628 -24.50 32.11 19.01
N LEU A 629 -24.99 31.13 18.25
CA LEU A 629 -25.14 31.23 16.79
C LEU A 629 -26.12 32.36 16.40
N GLN A 630 -27.29 32.41 17.03
CA GLN A 630 -28.30 33.45 16.75
C GLN A 630 -27.77 34.85 17.09
N GLU A 631 -27.00 34.98 18.16
CA GLU A 631 -26.39 36.25 18.52
C GLU A 631 -25.35 36.68 17.48
N LEU A 632 -24.44 35.79 17.07
CA LEU A 632 -23.44 36.08 16.04
C LEU A 632 -24.07 36.43 14.68
N GLN A 633 -25.12 35.72 14.27
CA GLN A 633 -25.87 36.02 13.05
C GLN A 633 -26.53 37.41 13.11
N ARG A 634 -27.14 37.74 14.26
CA ARG A 634 -27.74 39.07 14.49
C ARG A 634 -26.68 40.16 14.44
N GLN A 635 -25.54 39.96 15.11
CA GLN A 635 -24.42 40.91 15.07
C GLN A 635 -23.93 41.12 13.64
N ALA A 636 -23.67 40.04 12.88
CA ALA A 636 -23.23 40.13 11.49
C ALA A 636 -24.21 40.90 10.57
N ALA A 637 -25.51 40.92 10.90
CA ALA A 637 -26.52 41.65 10.14
C ALA A 637 -26.72 43.11 10.60
N THR A 638 -26.58 43.40 11.89
CA THR A 638 -27.06 44.65 12.52
C THR A 638 -25.97 45.66 12.85
N VAL A 639 -24.69 45.26 12.91
CA VAL A 639 -23.59 46.18 13.21
C VAL A 639 -23.35 47.19 12.07
N PRO A 640 -22.78 48.38 12.36
CA PRO A 640 -22.39 49.35 11.33
C PRO A 640 -21.45 48.76 10.28
N ASP A 641 -21.47 49.30 9.06
CA ASP A 641 -20.68 48.80 7.91
C ASP A 641 -19.19 48.60 8.26
N SER A 642 -18.60 49.53 9.02
CA SER A 642 -17.18 49.47 9.43
C SER A 642 -16.83 48.32 10.38
N GLN A 643 -17.83 47.70 11.03
CA GLN A 643 -17.64 46.57 11.95
C GLN A 643 -18.22 45.26 11.40
N ARG A 644 -19.00 45.33 10.31
CA ARG A 644 -19.64 44.16 9.68
C ARG A 644 -18.63 43.12 9.23
N ALA A 645 -17.49 43.56 8.72
CA ALA A 645 -16.36 42.73 8.35
C ALA A 645 -15.90 41.82 9.51
N ASN A 646 -15.61 42.40 10.66
CA ASN A 646 -15.15 41.66 11.84
C ASN A 646 -16.27 40.76 12.42
N ALA A 647 -17.51 41.24 12.47
CA ALA A 647 -18.64 40.44 12.95
C ALA A 647 -18.89 39.18 12.09
N ARG A 648 -18.76 39.30 10.76
CA ARG A 648 -18.83 38.14 9.85
C ARG A 648 -17.63 37.22 9.99
N LEU A 649 -16.43 37.76 10.21
CA LEU A 649 -15.25 36.93 10.48
C LEU A 649 -15.43 36.12 11.77
N ASP A 650 -16.00 36.71 12.82
CA ASP A 650 -16.29 36.00 14.07
C ASP A 650 -17.37 34.92 13.89
N LEU A 651 -18.40 35.19 13.08
CA LEU A 651 -19.37 34.16 12.68
C LEU A 651 -18.71 33.02 11.89
N ALA A 652 -17.80 33.33 10.96
CA ALA A 652 -17.06 32.32 10.20
C ALA A 652 -16.15 31.47 11.09
N ARG A 653 -15.45 32.11 12.06
CA ARG A 653 -14.62 31.42 13.07
C ARG A 653 -15.45 30.49 13.94
N PHE A 654 -16.63 30.93 14.37
CA PHE A 654 -17.54 30.10 15.16
C PHE A 654 -18.03 28.89 14.37
N TYR A 655 -18.40 29.07 13.10
CA TYR A 655 -18.76 27.95 12.23
C TYR A 655 -17.59 26.98 12.04
N PHE A 656 -16.41 27.49 11.70
CA PHE A 656 -15.20 26.67 11.53
C PHE A 656 -14.84 25.88 12.80
N ALA A 657 -14.82 26.54 13.97
CA ALA A 657 -14.44 25.92 15.24
C ALA A 657 -15.43 24.83 15.70
N ASN A 658 -16.65 24.82 15.16
CA ASN A 658 -17.67 23.82 15.42
C ASN A 658 -17.88 22.85 14.24
N GLY A 659 -17.00 22.84 13.24
CA GLY A 659 -17.04 21.88 12.13
C GLY A 659 -17.98 22.23 10.97
N TYR A 660 -18.62 23.41 10.97
CA TYR A 660 -19.50 23.88 9.90
C TYR A 660 -18.71 24.54 8.76
N ALA A 661 -17.85 23.76 8.11
CA ALA A 661 -16.92 24.25 7.10
C ALA A 661 -17.63 24.87 5.86
N PRO A 662 -18.72 24.29 5.30
CA PRO A 662 -19.43 24.91 4.18
C PRO A 662 -20.02 26.29 4.52
N GLU A 663 -20.60 26.45 5.71
CA GLU A 663 -21.17 27.70 6.21
C GLU A 663 -20.07 28.74 6.45
N ALA A 664 -18.97 28.33 7.09
CA ALA A 664 -17.79 29.18 7.27
C ALA A 664 -17.29 29.69 5.91
N LEU A 665 -17.16 28.81 4.91
CA LEU A 665 -16.73 29.18 3.56
C LEU A 665 -17.70 30.14 2.89
N GLY A 666 -19.01 29.94 3.06
CA GLY A 666 -20.05 30.84 2.53
C GLY A 666 -19.93 32.26 3.10
N VAL A 667 -19.72 32.37 4.41
CA VAL A 667 -19.49 33.66 5.07
C VAL A 667 -18.18 34.29 4.62
N LEU A 668 -17.09 33.52 4.50
CA LEU A 668 -15.78 34.01 4.04
C LEU A 668 -15.81 34.49 2.58
N ARG A 669 -16.57 33.84 1.70
CA ARG A 669 -16.75 34.30 0.31
C ARG A 669 -17.44 35.65 0.26
N SER A 670 -18.57 35.78 0.96
CA SER A 670 -19.31 37.04 1.07
C SER A 670 -18.45 38.15 1.69
N LEU A 671 -17.61 37.78 2.67
CA LEU A 671 -16.68 38.69 3.31
C LEU A 671 -15.59 39.20 2.35
N GLY A 672 -15.05 38.32 1.49
CA GLY A 672 -14.06 38.70 0.50
C GLY A 672 -14.62 39.61 -0.60
N GLU A 673 -15.89 39.44 -0.97
CA GLU A 673 -16.58 40.33 -1.92
C GLU A 673 -16.79 41.74 -1.33
N ASP A 674 -17.21 41.83 -0.06
CA ASP A 674 -17.53 43.10 0.60
C ASP A 674 -16.30 43.84 1.14
N ALA A 675 -15.19 43.13 1.42
CA ALA A 675 -13.95 43.68 1.97
C ALA A 675 -12.70 43.05 1.32
N PRO A 676 -12.37 43.40 0.07
CA PRO A 676 -11.28 42.78 -0.69
C PRO A 676 -9.91 42.89 -0.02
N GLU A 677 -9.68 43.92 0.79
CA GLU A 677 -8.45 44.12 1.56
C GLU A 677 -8.18 43.01 2.58
N MET A 678 -9.20 42.29 3.04
CA MET A 678 -9.04 41.20 3.99
C MET A 678 -8.54 39.90 3.37
N ILE A 679 -8.74 39.71 2.05
CA ILE A 679 -8.43 38.45 1.34
C ILE A 679 -6.95 38.06 1.49
N ASN A 680 -6.06 39.03 1.58
CA ASN A 680 -4.61 38.79 1.67
C ASN A 680 -4.06 38.84 3.10
N THR A 681 -4.93 38.98 4.10
CA THR A 681 -4.50 38.92 5.49
C THR A 681 -4.17 37.49 5.90
N PRO A 682 -3.16 37.27 6.77
CA PRO A 682 -2.81 35.93 7.27
C PRO A 682 -4.02 35.19 7.86
N ALA A 683 -4.80 35.86 8.72
CA ALA A 683 -5.94 35.25 9.40
C ALA A 683 -7.05 34.79 8.45
N PHE A 684 -7.34 35.56 7.40
CA PHE A 684 -8.34 35.18 6.41
C PHE A 684 -7.86 34.00 5.56
N ARG A 685 -6.61 34.04 5.07
CA ARG A 685 -6.00 32.96 4.29
C ARG A 685 -5.93 31.66 5.07
N ALA A 686 -5.44 31.72 6.32
CA ALA A 686 -5.36 30.56 7.19
C ALA A 686 -6.74 29.94 7.43
N LEU A 687 -7.75 30.75 7.81
CA LEU A 687 -9.10 30.26 8.08
C LEU A 687 -9.77 29.67 6.84
N ARG A 688 -9.65 30.32 5.68
CA ARG A 688 -10.22 29.80 4.42
C ARG A 688 -9.53 28.53 3.97
N GLY A 689 -8.20 28.46 4.06
CA GLY A 689 -7.42 27.27 3.73
C GLY A 689 -7.73 26.08 4.65
N ALA A 690 -7.80 26.29 5.97
CA ALA A 690 -8.22 25.26 6.92
C ALA A 690 -9.68 24.82 6.69
N THR A 691 -10.55 25.74 6.31
CA THR A 691 -11.94 25.43 5.92
C THR A 691 -11.98 24.55 4.66
N HIS A 692 -11.16 24.85 3.65
CA HIS A 692 -11.02 24.01 2.46
C HIS A 692 -10.52 22.60 2.80
N PHE A 693 -9.55 22.49 3.71
CA PHE A 693 -9.04 21.20 4.20
C PHE A 693 -10.14 20.35 4.88
N LEU A 694 -10.97 20.96 5.74
CA LEU A 694 -12.08 20.27 6.39
C LEU A 694 -13.12 19.77 5.38
N MET A 695 -13.25 20.43 4.22
CA MET A 695 -14.12 20.02 3.12
C MET A 695 -13.49 18.97 2.18
N GLY A 696 -12.25 18.53 2.43
CA GLY A 696 -11.51 17.62 1.53
C GLY A 696 -11.09 18.29 0.21
N ARG A 697 -11.02 19.62 0.17
CA ARG A 697 -10.55 20.41 -0.97
C ARG A 697 -9.09 20.78 -0.77
N ASP A 698 -8.25 19.74 -0.77
CA ASP A 698 -6.85 19.86 -0.36
C ASP A 698 -6.04 20.77 -1.31
N GLY A 699 -6.36 20.81 -2.60
CA GLY A 699 -5.70 21.72 -3.56
C GLY A 699 -5.89 23.19 -3.19
N GLU A 700 -7.13 23.63 -3.00
CA GLU A 700 -7.43 25.01 -2.59
C GLU A 700 -6.91 25.32 -1.18
N ALA A 701 -6.87 24.32 -0.29
CA ALA A 701 -6.27 24.48 1.03
C ALA A 701 -4.77 24.79 0.92
N VAL A 702 -4.05 24.06 0.06
CA VAL A 702 -2.62 24.29 -0.20
C VAL A 702 -2.37 25.67 -0.79
N ASP A 703 -3.21 26.12 -1.73
CA ASP A 703 -3.08 27.45 -2.34
C ASP A 703 -3.23 28.58 -1.31
N ASP A 704 -4.18 28.46 -0.37
CA ASP A 704 -4.40 29.46 0.66
C ASP A 704 -3.35 29.42 1.78
N LEU A 705 -3.01 28.22 2.26
CA LEU A 705 -2.04 28.03 3.34
C LEU A 705 -0.59 28.22 2.85
N GLY A 706 -0.36 28.16 1.54
CA GLY A 706 0.91 28.46 0.88
C GLY A 706 1.15 29.96 0.62
N HIS A 707 0.21 30.83 0.98
CA HIS A 707 0.36 32.27 0.75
C HIS A 707 1.57 32.84 1.52
N PRO A 708 2.37 33.77 0.93
CA PRO A 708 3.60 34.27 1.55
C PRO A 708 3.42 34.90 2.94
N SER A 709 2.23 35.41 3.25
CA SER A 709 1.91 35.99 4.57
C SER A 709 1.83 34.97 5.71
N LEU A 710 1.89 33.67 5.40
CA LEU A 710 1.85 32.55 6.33
C LEU A 710 3.18 31.77 6.39
N ALA A 711 4.24 32.25 5.73
CA ALA A 711 5.50 31.52 5.61
C ALA A 711 6.18 31.24 6.98
N ASP A 712 6.07 32.18 7.93
CA ASP A 712 6.67 32.09 9.26
C ASP A 712 5.67 31.65 10.35
N VAL A 713 4.55 31.01 9.97
CA VAL A 713 3.51 30.54 10.88
C VAL A 713 3.53 29.00 10.91
N ASP A 714 3.99 28.43 12.01
CA ASP A 714 4.14 26.98 12.20
C ASP A 714 2.81 26.25 12.03
N GLU A 715 1.73 26.83 12.57
CA GLU A 715 0.39 26.26 12.44
C GLU A 715 -0.08 26.24 10.98
N ALA A 716 0.15 27.29 10.20
CA ALA A 716 -0.17 27.28 8.77
C ALA A 716 0.70 26.28 8.00
N ALA A 717 1.97 26.13 8.37
CA ALA A 717 2.87 25.14 7.81
C ALA A 717 2.38 23.70 8.10
N PHE A 718 1.92 23.42 9.33
CA PHE A 718 1.34 22.13 9.70
C PHE A 718 0.10 21.79 8.86
N TRP A 719 -0.88 22.70 8.79
CA TRP A 719 -2.11 22.48 8.01
C TRP A 719 -1.82 22.33 6.51
N ARG A 720 -0.87 23.11 5.97
CA ARG A 720 -0.44 23.00 4.57
C ARG A 720 0.19 21.63 4.30
N ALA A 721 1.09 21.19 5.18
CA ALA A 721 1.75 19.90 5.08
C ALA A 721 0.73 18.75 5.19
N ALA A 722 -0.29 18.90 6.05
CA ALA A 722 -1.40 17.95 6.16
C ALA A 722 -2.24 17.89 4.87
N ALA A 723 -2.55 19.04 4.26
CA ALA A 723 -3.25 19.10 2.98
C ALA A 723 -2.43 18.48 1.83
N GLN A 724 -1.13 18.80 1.76
CA GLN A 724 -0.21 18.21 0.77
C GLN A 724 -0.03 16.70 0.97
N SER A 725 -0.08 16.23 2.21
CA SER A 725 -0.06 14.80 2.54
C SER A 725 -1.25 14.06 1.94
N ARG A 726 -2.46 14.64 2.04
CA ARG A 726 -3.68 14.09 1.42
C ARG A 726 -3.68 14.16 -0.11
N LEU A 727 -3.00 15.15 -0.70
CA LEU A 727 -2.91 15.32 -2.15
C LEU A 727 -2.08 14.22 -2.86
N GLY A 728 -1.28 13.44 -2.12
CA GLY A 728 -0.60 12.26 -2.65
C GLY A 728 0.90 12.16 -2.39
N SER A 729 1.47 13.00 -1.52
CA SER A 729 2.90 12.87 -1.12
C SER A 729 3.07 12.89 0.40
N PRO A 730 2.45 11.94 1.13
CA PRO A 730 2.45 11.92 2.58
C PRO A 730 3.87 11.85 3.19
N GLY A 731 4.72 10.94 2.71
CA GLY A 731 6.08 10.78 3.23
C GLY A 731 6.96 12.02 3.09
N LEU A 732 6.80 12.82 2.02
CA LEU A 732 7.58 14.05 1.83
C LEU A 732 7.22 15.15 2.84
N GLN A 733 6.02 15.09 3.43
CA GLN A 733 5.53 16.09 4.38
C GLN A 733 5.80 15.71 5.84
N ALA A 734 6.29 14.49 6.10
CA ALA A 734 6.49 13.96 7.44
C ALA A 734 7.38 14.85 8.32
N ALA A 735 8.53 15.29 7.79
CA ALA A 735 9.47 16.12 8.55
C ALA A 735 8.86 17.49 8.94
N THR A 736 8.08 18.11 8.05
CA THR A 736 7.37 19.36 8.35
C THR A 736 6.29 19.14 9.40
N LEU A 737 5.51 18.06 9.27
CA LEU A 737 4.45 17.71 10.21
C LEU A 737 5.00 17.37 11.59
N GLU A 738 6.13 16.68 11.66
CA GLU A 738 6.87 16.43 12.90
C GLU A 738 7.29 17.76 13.53
N ALA A 739 8.10 18.57 12.84
CA ALA A 739 8.64 19.82 13.37
C ALA A 739 7.58 20.82 13.86
N THR A 740 6.38 20.78 13.26
CA THR A 740 5.26 21.67 13.60
C THR A 740 4.14 20.98 14.38
N GLY A 741 4.30 19.71 14.74
CA GLY A 741 3.26 18.85 15.34
C GLY A 741 2.80 19.27 16.73
N GLY A 742 3.58 20.11 17.42
CA GLY A 742 3.24 20.68 18.72
C GLY A 742 1.91 21.44 18.74
N VAL A 743 1.48 22.00 17.60
CA VAL A 743 0.20 22.74 17.44
C VAL A 743 -1.02 21.88 17.79
N LEU A 744 -0.94 20.56 17.65
CA LEU A 744 -2.02 19.65 17.99
C LEU A 744 -2.35 19.63 19.49
N GLY A 745 -1.41 20.05 20.36
CA GLY A 745 -1.58 20.00 21.80
C GLY A 745 -2.73 20.87 22.30
N ASN A 746 -2.98 22.01 21.67
CA ASN A 746 -4.01 22.96 22.08
C ASN A 746 -5.36 22.76 21.37
N TYR A 747 -5.46 21.76 20.49
CA TYR A 747 -6.65 21.54 19.69
C TYR A 747 -7.69 20.65 20.39
N PRO A 748 -8.99 20.97 20.22
CA PRO A 748 -10.05 20.08 20.69
C PRO A 748 -10.04 18.76 19.91
N PRO A 749 -10.57 17.66 20.50
CA PRO A 749 -10.47 16.31 19.92
C PRO A 749 -10.97 16.19 18.48
N ASP A 750 -12.07 16.87 18.14
CA ASP A 750 -12.70 16.88 16.82
C ASP A 750 -11.82 17.47 15.71
N VAL A 751 -10.85 18.32 16.04
CA VAL A 751 -9.85 18.85 15.10
C VAL A 751 -8.53 18.11 15.22
N ARG A 752 -8.10 17.80 16.45
CA ARG A 752 -6.83 17.11 16.75
C ARG A 752 -6.78 15.72 16.14
N ILE A 753 -7.81 14.89 16.36
CA ILE A 753 -7.83 13.48 15.95
C ILE A 753 -7.64 13.33 14.42
N PRO A 754 -8.45 13.98 13.55
CA PRO A 754 -8.31 13.80 12.10
C PRO A 754 -6.97 14.32 11.56
N LEU A 755 -6.42 15.39 12.13
CA LEU A 755 -5.10 15.90 11.76
C LEU A 755 -3.96 14.98 12.22
N ALA A 756 -4.06 14.46 13.45
CA ALA A 756 -3.11 13.50 13.99
C ALA A 756 -3.08 12.21 13.15
N LEU A 757 -4.23 11.72 12.66
CA LEU A 757 -4.27 10.56 11.75
C LEU A 757 -3.58 10.84 10.40
N VAL A 758 -3.72 12.06 9.85
CA VAL A 758 -3.01 12.47 8.62
C VAL A 758 -1.50 12.53 8.86
N ALA A 759 -1.07 13.11 9.98
CA ALA A 759 0.33 13.20 10.36
C ALA A 759 0.95 11.82 10.66
N ALA A 760 0.20 10.93 11.32
CA ALA A 760 0.60 9.55 11.54
C ALA A 760 0.83 8.81 10.21
N ASN A 761 -0.10 8.92 9.25
CA ASN A 761 0.10 8.31 7.93
C ASN A 761 1.33 8.88 7.21
N ALA A 762 1.56 10.20 7.28
CA ALA A 762 2.76 10.83 6.71
C ALA A 762 4.05 10.26 7.31
N ALA A 763 4.12 10.17 8.65
CA ALA A 763 5.29 9.63 9.34
C ALA A 763 5.53 8.14 9.02
N ILE A 764 4.47 7.33 8.91
CA ILE A 764 4.56 5.92 8.52
C ILE A 764 5.15 5.78 7.11
N GLU A 765 4.68 6.59 6.15
CA GLU A 765 5.18 6.59 4.77
C GLU A 765 6.63 7.06 4.66
N ALA A 766 7.09 7.90 5.60
CA ALA A 766 8.49 8.31 5.71
C ALA A 766 9.37 7.29 6.46
N GLY A 767 8.79 6.24 7.06
CA GLY A 767 9.50 5.28 7.89
C GLY A 767 9.92 5.82 9.26
N ASP A 768 9.32 6.92 9.73
CA ASP A 768 9.55 7.48 11.06
C ASP A 768 8.58 6.86 12.07
N ASP A 769 9.03 5.75 12.67
CA ASP A 769 8.24 5.01 13.66
C ASP A 769 7.93 5.82 14.93
N LEU A 770 8.85 6.70 15.33
CA LEU A 770 8.71 7.48 16.57
C LEU A 770 7.67 8.58 16.39
N ALA A 771 7.76 9.36 15.31
CA ALA A 771 6.77 10.37 14.98
C ALA A 771 5.40 9.73 14.71
N ALA A 772 5.36 8.61 13.97
CA ALA A 772 4.14 7.86 13.71
C ALA A 772 3.43 7.45 15.01
N ASN A 773 4.16 6.83 15.94
CA ASN A 773 3.60 6.44 17.23
C ASN A 773 3.13 7.65 18.04
N THR A 774 3.88 8.76 18.02
CA THR A 774 3.49 9.99 18.73
C THR A 774 2.17 10.56 18.19
N PHE A 775 1.99 10.60 16.86
CA PHE A 775 0.74 11.06 16.26
C PHE A 775 -0.42 10.07 16.45
N LEU A 776 -0.18 8.76 16.44
CA LEU A 776 -1.21 7.77 16.75
C LEU A 776 -1.70 7.92 18.20
N GLU A 777 -0.80 8.08 19.17
CA GLU A 777 -1.18 8.37 20.56
C GLU A 777 -1.87 9.73 20.71
N ALA A 778 -1.52 10.70 19.87
CA ALA A 778 -2.22 11.96 19.77
C ALA A 778 -3.62 11.84 19.14
N ALA A 779 -3.93 10.77 18.41
CA ALA A 779 -5.25 10.49 17.88
C ALA A 779 -6.10 9.58 18.79
N ARG A 780 -5.48 8.81 19.70
CA ARG A 780 -6.18 7.96 20.67
C ARG A 780 -6.85 8.79 21.76
N ASP A 781 -8.17 8.75 21.81
CA ASP A 781 -9.01 9.40 22.80
C ASP A 781 -10.31 8.61 22.98
N GLU A 782 -10.36 7.70 23.95
CA GLU A 782 -11.47 6.74 24.13
C GLU A 782 -12.84 7.39 24.33
N ALA A 783 -12.89 8.64 24.81
CA ALA A 783 -14.14 9.37 25.03
C ALA A 783 -14.69 10.00 23.74
N PHE A 784 -13.84 10.26 22.76
CA PHE A 784 -14.17 11.02 21.54
C PHE A 784 -13.99 10.24 20.25
N ASN A 785 -13.17 9.18 20.24
CA ASN A 785 -12.96 8.38 19.04
C ASN A 785 -14.28 7.75 18.61
N THR A 786 -14.66 8.07 17.37
CA THR A 786 -15.75 7.38 16.69
C THR A 786 -15.31 5.97 16.30
N THR A 787 -16.27 5.12 15.93
CA THR A 787 -15.96 3.81 15.35
C THR A 787 -15.13 3.92 14.06
N HIS A 788 -15.24 5.05 13.35
CA HIS A 788 -14.42 5.37 12.19
C HIS A 788 -12.96 5.64 12.58
N ASP A 789 -12.73 6.45 13.62
CA ASP A 789 -11.39 6.77 14.11
C ASP A 789 -10.68 5.53 14.67
N GLU A 790 -11.40 4.64 15.35
CA GLU A 790 -10.85 3.38 15.83
C GLU A 790 -10.36 2.50 14.69
N ALA A 791 -11.15 2.36 13.62
CA ALA A 791 -10.74 1.60 12.45
C ALA A 791 -9.53 2.25 11.76
N ALA A 792 -9.46 3.59 11.71
CA ALA A 792 -8.32 4.33 11.20
C ALA A 792 -7.04 4.05 12.01
N LEU A 793 -7.14 4.14 13.34
CA LEU A 793 -6.05 3.87 14.27
C LEU A 793 -5.51 2.46 14.11
N GLN A 794 -6.38 1.46 14.01
CA GLN A 794 -5.96 0.06 13.82
C GLN A 794 -5.33 -0.17 12.45
N TYR A 795 -5.89 0.44 11.40
CA TYR A 795 -5.34 0.37 10.05
C TYR A 795 -3.92 0.97 9.99
N LEU A 796 -3.74 2.18 10.51
CA LEU A 796 -2.44 2.86 10.53
C LEU A 796 -1.44 2.17 11.45
N GLU A 797 -1.88 1.64 12.59
CA GLU A 797 -1.03 0.81 13.45
C GLU A 797 -0.53 -0.44 12.71
N GLY A 798 -1.39 -1.09 11.93
CA GLY A 798 -0.99 -2.18 11.04
C GLY A 798 0.07 -1.75 10.02
N LYS A 799 -0.11 -0.60 9.35
CA LYS A 799 0.90 -0.06 8.42
C LYS A 799 2.23 0.24 9.12
N ARG A 800 2.20 0.84 10.31
CA ARG A 800 3.40 1.12 11.12
C ARG A 800 4.13 -0.17 11.47
N LEU A 801 3.42 -1.18 11.98
CA LEU A 801 3.98 -2.49 12.31
C LEU A 801 4.56 -3.20 11.07
N ALA A 802 3.90 -3.11 9.91
CA ALA A 802 4.40 -3.65 8.66
C ALA A 802 5.71 -2.97 8.23
N SER A 803 5.80 -1.63 8.37
CA SER A 803 7.01 -0.86 8.02
C SER A 803 8.23 -1.24 8.86
N THR A 804 8.02 -1.69 10.11
CA THR A 804 9.08 -2.13 11.02
C THR A 804 9.41 -3.63 10.92
N GLY A 805 8.73 -4.36 10.02
CA GLY A 805 8.91 -5.80 9.80
C GLY A 805 8.12 -6.70 10.76
N ALA A 806 7.22 -6.14 11.58
CA ALA A 806 6.35 -6.88 12.48
C ALA A 806 5.07 -7.33 11.75
N PHE A 807 5.21 -8.22 10.76
CA PHE A 807 4.13 -8.58 9.83
C PHE A 807 2.93 -9.29 10.48
N GLU A 808 3.16 -10.24 11.39
CA GLU A 808 2.06 -10.95 12.07
C GLU A 808 1.22 -10.00 12.96
N PRO A 809 1.81 -9.14 13.82
CA PRO A 809 1.09 -8.07 14.48
C PRO A 809 0.37 -7.10 13.52
N ALA A 810 0.98 -6.78 12.37
CA ALA A 810 0.37 -5.92 11.37
C ALA A 810 -0.92 -6.53 10.80
N ILE A 811 -0.86 -7.81 10.39
CA ILE A 811 -2.03 -8.58 9.93
C ILE A 811 -3.12 -8.62 11.01
N ALA A 812 -2.76 -8.81 12.29
CA ALA A 812 -3.72 -8.79 13.39
C ALA A 812 -4.40 -7.42 13.56
N ALA A 813 -3.64 -6.32 13.46
CA ALA A 813 -4.19 -4.96 13.52
C ALA A 813 -5.12 -4.66 12.33
N TRP A 814 -4.76 -5.10 11.11
CA TRP A 814 -5.63 -4.97 9.94
C TRP A 814 -6.91 -5.78 10.08
N ARG A 815 -6.86 -7.03 10.58
CA ARG A 815 -8.08 -7.81 10.87
C ARG A 815 -9.00 -7.11 11.88
N GLU A 816 -8.44 -6.42 12.87
CA GLU A 816 -9.25 -5.61 13.79
C GLU A 816 -9.91 -4.41 13.07
N ALA A 817 -9.19 -3.75 12.17
CA ALA A 817 -9.75 -2.68 11.34
C ALA A 817 -10.86 -3.19 10.39
N GLU A 818 -10.72 -4.39 9.82
CA GLU A 818 -11.73 -5.07 8.99
C GLU A 818 -13.02 -5.40 9.76
N MET A 819 -12.89 -5.81 11.02
CA MET A 819 -14.04 -6.06 11.90
C MET A 819 -14.72 -4.77 12.35
N GLY A 820 -14.04 -3.63 12.20
CA GLY A 820 -14.57 -2.31 12.50
C GLY A 820 -15.73 -1.90 11.60
N PHE A 821 -16.39 -0.81 11.97
CA PHE A 821 -17.59 -0.33 11.28
C PHE A 821 -17.30 0.68 10.15
N SER A 822 -16.03 1.00 9.91
CA SER A 822 -15.63 1.88 8.80
C SER A 822 -15.43 1.09 7.52
N ARG A 823 -16.35 1.21 6.56
CA ARG A 823 -16.23 0.58 5.24
C ARG A 823 -14.92 0.93 4.53
N ARG A 824 -14.51 2.21 4.61
CA ARG A 824 -13.26 2.69 4.02
C ARG A 824 -12.04 1.98 4.61
N TYR A 825 -11.88 1.99 5.93
CA TYR A 825 -10.70 1.40 6.56
C TYR A 825 -10.75 -0.13 6.54
N ALA A 826 -11.93 -0.75 6.54
CA ALA A 826 -12.06 -2.18 6.33
C ALA A 826 -11.57 -2.60 4.94
N ALA A 827 -11.94 -1.86 3.88
CA ALA A 827 -11.48 -2.14 2.52
C ALA A 827 -9.96 -1.94 2.37
N LEU A 828 -9.43 -0.84 2.92
CA LEU A 828 -7.98 -0.57 2.94
C LEU A 828 -7.21 -1.65 3.70
N ALA A 829 -7.68 -2.02 4.90
CA ALA A 829 -7.07 -3.07 5.72
C ALA A 829 -7.12 -4.43 5.02
N THR A 830 -8.24 -4.77 4.36
CA THR A 830 -8.38 -6.03 3.63
C THR A 830 -7.39 -6.12 2.48
N ARG A 831 -7.23 -5.04 1.69
CA ARG A 831 -6.23 -5.00 0.61
C ARG A 831 -4.83 -5.21 1.16
N ASP A 832 -4.41 -4.39 2.13
CA ASP A 832 -3.05 -4.44 2.67
C ASP A 832 -2.75 -5.78 3.36
N ARG A 833 -3.74 -6.37 4.03
CA ARG A 833 -3.62 -7.70 4.62
C ARG A 833 -3.45 -8.78 3.55
N LEU A 834 -4.30 -8.82 2.53
CA LEU A 834 -4.22 -9.82 1.46
C LEU A 834 -2.88 -9.72 0.72
N ASP A 835 -2.44 -8.49 0.39
CA ASP A 835 -1.15 -8.25 -0.24
C ASP A 835 0.01 -8.75 0.63
N MET A 836 -0.06 -8.51 1.95
CA MET A 836 0.95 -9.00 2.89
C MET A 836 0.95 -10.52 3.00
N GLU A 837 -0.22 -11.14 3.16
CA GLU A 837 -0.35 -12.60 3.21
C GLU A 837 0.17 -13.26 1.93
N TYR A 838 -0.08 -12.66 0.77
CA TYR A 838 0.46 -13.14 -0.51
C TYR A 838 1.99 -13.02 -0.56
N ARG A 839 2.57 -11.88 -0.16
CA ARG A 839 4.03 -11.69 -0.07
C ARG A 839 4.71 -12.66 0.89
N LEU A 840 4.01 -13.06 1.96
CA LEU A 840 4.47 -14.07 2.93
C LEU A 840 4.21 -15.51 2.47
N ASN A 841 3.68 -15.72 1.26
CA ASN A 841 3.27 -17.01 0.70
C ASN A 841 2.25 -17.76 1.59
N GLN A 842 1.39 -17.03 2.31
CA GLN A 842 0.31 -17.58 3.13
C GLN A 842 -0.96 -17.83 2.32
N ILE A 843 -1.15 -17.08 1.22
CA ILE A 843 -2.24 -17.27 0.25
C ILE A 843 -1.69 -17.37 -1.17
N THR A 844 -2.48 -17.99 -2.05
CA THR A 844 -2.20 -18.14 -3.49
C THR A 844 -2.61 -16.89 -4.28
N ALA A 845 -2.14 -16.78 -5.53
CA ALA A 845 -2.54 -15.69 -6.42
C ALA A 845 -4.07 -15.69 -6.69
N ASP A 846 -4.68 -16.87 -6.85
CA ASP A 846 -6.13 -16.99 -7.03
C ASP A 846 -6.91 -16.52 -5.78
N GLU A 847 -6.43 -16.82 -4.58
CA GLU A 847 -7.03 -16.33 -3.32
C GLU A 847 -6.90 -14.81 -3.18
N LEU A 848 -5.74 -14.24 -3.54
CA LEU A 848 -5.53 -12.79 -3.59
C LEU A 848 -6.51 -12.14 -4.57
N ILE A 849 -6.56 -12.61 -5.82
CA ILE A 849 -7.46 -12.11 -6.86
C ILE A 849 -8.91 -12.15 -6.39
N ASN A 850 -9.37 -13.28 -5.83
CA ASN A 850 -10.74 -13.41 -5.34
C ASN A 850 -11.03 -12.43 -4.20
N GLY A 851 -10.08 -12.23 -3.28
CA GLY A 851 -10.21 -11.26 -2.20
C GLY A 851 -10.29 -9.82 -2.70
N LEU A 852 -9.43 -9.44 -3.66
CA LEU A 852 -9.42 -8.11 -4.28
C LEU A 852 -10.68 -7.85 -5.13
N GLU A 853 -11.20 -8.85 -5.85
CA GLU A 853 -12.45 -8.72 -6.61
C GLU A 853 -13.64 -8.35 -5.71
N LEU A 854 -13.72 -8.90 -4.50
CA LEU A 854 -14.76 -8.54 -3.54
C LEU A 854 -14.69 -7.06 -3.11
N LEU A 855 -13.48 -6.48 -3.09
CA LEU A 855 -13.29 -5.08 -2.68
C LEU A 855 -13.85 -4.08 -3.69
N ARG A 856 -14.06 -4.49 -4.95
CA ARG A 856 -14.67 -3.64 -5.99
C ARG A 856 -16.09 -3.19 -5.64
N PHE A 857 -16.76 -3.95 -4.79
CA PHE A 857 -18.11 -3.62 -4.30
C PHE A 857 -18.08 -3.01 -2.89
N ALA A 858 -16.97 -3.15 -2.16
CA ALA A 858 -16.83 -2.67 -0.79
C ALA A 858 -16.56 -1.17 -0.70
N TRP A 859 -15.72 -0.64 -1.60
CA TRP A 859 -15.39 0.79 -1.65
C TRP A 859 -15.08 1.23 -3.08
N ARG A 860 -15.75 2.29 -3.55
CA ARG A 860 -15.72 2.73 -4.95
C ARG A 860 -15.25 4.18 -5.08
N GLY A 861 -14.70 4.50 -6.24
CA GLY A 861 -14.19 5.81 -6.63
C GLY A 861 -12.80 6.14 -6.08
N GLY A 862 -12.33 7.31 -6.51
CA GLY A 862 -11.06 7.89 -6.06
C GLY A 862 -9.84 7.01 -6.33
N ASP A 863 -8.82 7.19 -5.50
CA ASP A 863 -7.53 6.56 -5.72
C ASP A 863 -7.57 5.05 -5.50
N PHE A 864 -8.38 4.61 -4.54
CA PHE A 864 -8.51 3.21 -4.15
C PHE A 864 -9.06 2.33 -5.29
N GLU A 865 -10.19 2.67 -5.91
CA GLU A 865 -10.79 1.81 -6.95
C GLU A 865 -9.89 1.77 -8.20
N TYR A 866 -9.23 2.87 -8.54
CA TYR A 866 -8.27 2.89 -9.66
C TYR A 866 -7.09 1.96 -9.41
N GLU A 867 -6.47 2.04 -8.23
CA GLU A 867 -5.35 1.17 -7.88
C GLU A 867 -5.80 -0.29 -7.84
N LEU A 868 -6.94 -0.58 -7.21
CA LEU A 868 -7.52 -1.92 -7.14
C LEU A 868 -7.75 -2.54 -8.53
N LEU A 869 -8.36 -1.79 -9.45
CA LEU A 869 -8.61 -2.27 -10.82
C LEU A 869 -7.30 -2.43 -11.62
N THR A 870 -6.30 -1.59 -11.37
CA THR A 870 -4.98 -1.70 -11.99
C THR A 870 -4.26 -2.95 -11.50
N ASP A 871 -4.20 -3.15 -10.18
CA ASP A 871 -3.59 -4.32 -9.54
C ASP A 871 -4.28 -5.62 -9.97
N LEU A 872 -5.62 -5.65 -10.00
CA LEU A 872 -6.37 -6.79 -10.54
C LEU A 872 -6.07 -7.05 -12.01
N GLY A 873 -5.95 -5.99 -12.82
CA GLY A 873 -5.55 -6.09 -14.22
C GLY A 873 -4.19 -6.75 -14.38
N ASP A 874 -3.21 -6.34 -13.57
CA ASP A 874 -1.85 -6.88 -13.57
C ASP A 874 -1.81 -8.33 -13.10
N LEU A 875 -2.47 -8.65 -11.98
CA LEU A 875 -2.59 -10.03 -11.47
C LEU A 875 -3.25 -10.97 -12.50
N TYR A 876 -4.29 -10.50 -13.19
CA TYR A 876 -4.91 -11.29 -14.27
C TYR A 876 -3.97 -11.51 -15.46
N MET A 877 -3.08 -10.57 -15.77
CA MET A 877 -2.08 -10.78 -16.82
C MET A 877 -1.02 -11.80 -16.39
N GLU A 878 -0.55 -11.75 -15.14
CA GLU A 878 0.42 -12.69 -14.57
C GLU A 878 -0.12 -14.13 -14.61
N GLU A 879 -1.39 -14.32 -14.26
CA GLU A 879 -2.10 -15.62 -14.34
C GLU A 879 -2.56 -15.98 -15.77
N LYS A 880 -2.15 -15.22 -16.79
CA LYS A 880 -2.52 -15.40 -18.21
C LYS A 880 -4.04 -15.39 -18.47
N ARG A 881 -4.81 -14.79 -17.57
CA ARG A 881 -6.26 -14.53 -17.67
C ARG A 881 -6.52 -13.24 -18.45
N TYR A 882 -5.98 -13.17 -19.66
CA TYR A 882 -5.94 -11.94 -20.46
C TYR A 882 -7.31 -11.28 -20.71
N GLY A 883 -8.37 -12.08 -20.81
CA GLY A 883 -9.73 -11.55 -20.99
C GLY A 883 -10.25 -10.80 -19.77
N ASP A 884 -10.00 -11.33 -18.57
CA ASP A 884 -10.36 -10.65 -17.32
C ASP A 884 -9.50 -9.40 -17.12
N ALA A 885 -8.20 -9.49 -17.44
CA ALA A 885 -7.29 -8.34 -17.41
C ALA A 885 -7.80 -7.20 -18.31
N LEU A 886 -8.05 -7.46 -19.59
CA LEU A 886 -8.51 -6.43 -20.53
C LEU A 886 -9.87 -5.85 -20.14
N ARG A 887 -10.81 -6.66 -19.63
CA ARG A 887 -12.11 -6.18 -19.13
C ARG A 887 -11.95 -5.25 -17.93
N THR A 888 -11.09 -5.62 -16.98
CA THR A 888 -10.82 -4.83 -15.76
C THR A 888 -10.09 -3.54 -16.08
N LEU A 889 -9.03 -3.60 -16.91
CA LEU A 889 -8.30 -2.41 -17.36
C LEU A 889 -9.19 -1.48 -18.20
N ARG A 890 -10.12 -2.01 -19.00
CA ARG A 890 -11.11 -1.17 -19.72
C ARG A 890 -12.00 -0.39 -18.76
N LEU A 891 -12.42 -0.99 -17.65
CA LEU A 891 -13.18 -0.30 -16.61
C LEU A 891 -12.34 0.78 -15.92
N ALA A 892 -11.08 0.49 -15.62
CA ALA A 892 -10.17 1.48 -15.05
C ALA A 892 -9.96 2.68 -16.00
N ALA A 893 -9.74 2.41 -17.30
CA ALA A 893 -9.59 3.45 -18.31
C ALA A 893 -10.86 4.29 -18.52
N SER A 894 -12.05 3.69 -18.42
CA SER A 894 -13.32 4.41 -18.62
C SER A 894 -13.74 5.23 -17.40
N TYR A 895 -13.60 4.70 -16.19
CA TYR A 895 -14.01 5.39 -14.97
C TYR A 895 -13.05 6.52 -14.56
N PHE A 896 -11.78 6.43 -14.95
CA PHE A 896 -10.73 7.35 -14.52
C PHE A 896 -10.02 8.07 -15.68
N GLN A 897 -10.73 8.33 -16.78
CA GLN A 897 -10.18 8.97 -17.99
C GLN A 897 -9.45 10.30 -17.74
N ASP A 898 -9.89 11.08 -16.75
CA ASP A 898 -9.35 12.41 -16.43
C ASP A 898 -8.18 12.35 -15.42
N ARG A 899 -7.82 11.15 -14.93
CA ARG A 899 -6.77 10.97 -13.93
C ARG A 899 -5.39 10.88 -14.59
N PRO A 900 -4.35 11.52 -14.01
CA PRO A 900 -2.98 11.26 -14.39
C PRO A 900 -2.66 9.75 -14.32
N GLY A 901 -2.16 9.17 -15.42
CA GLY A 901 -1.86 7.74 -15.51
C GLY A 901 -2.86 6.90 -16.31
N ALA A 902 -4.06 7.42 -16.63
CA ALA A 902 -5.05 6.70 -17.44
C ALA A 902 -4.52 6.27 -18.83
N GLU A 903 -3.65 7.09 -19.44
CA GLU A 903 -2.98 6.75 -20.70
C GLU A 903 -2.09 5.51 -20.60
N ALA A 904 -1.51 5.24 -19.43
CA ALA A 904 -0.69 4.07 -19.18
C ALA A 904 -1.55 2.81 -19.23
N ILE A 905 -2.76 2.84 -18.65
CA ILE A 905 -3.72 1.72 -18.71
C ILE A 905 -4.09 1.41 -20.16
N THR A 906 -4.45 2.42 -20.96
CA THR A 906 -4.78 2.19 -22.38
C THR A 906 -3.58 1.65 -23.17
N ARG A 907 -2.36 2.04 -22.80
CA ARG A 907 -1.13 1.50 -23.40
C ARG A 907 -0.93 0.04 -23.03
N THR A 908 -1.06 -0.31 -21.75
CA THR A 908 -1.00 -1.70 -21.27
C THR A 908 -2.03 -2.57 -21.99
N MET A 909 -3.28 -2.10 -22.13
CA MET A 909 -4.30 -2.81 -22.89
C MET A 909 -3.87 -3.12 -24.33
N ARG A 910 -3.29 -2.13 -25.04
CA ARG A 910 -2.78 -2.33 -26.42
C ARG A 910 -1.60 -3.30 -26.45
N GLU A 911 -0.67 -3.22 -25.51
CA GLU A 911 0.49 -4.12 -25.42
C GLU A 911 0.08 -5.57 -25.12
N THR A 912 -0.94 -5.75 -24.27
CA THR A 912 -1.54 -7.05 -23.97
C THR A 912 -2.26 -7.61 -25.19
N PHE A 913 -3.02 -6.78 -25.91
CA PHE A 913 -3.66 -7.16 -27.17
C PHE A 913 -2.64 -7.58 -28.25
N ASP A 914 -1.55 -6.82 -28.40
CA ASP A 914 -0.45 -7.17 -29.29
C ASP A 914 0.23 -8.49 -28.85
N THR A 915 0.39 -8.71 -27.55
CA THR A 915 0.97 -9.97 -27.05
C THR A 915 0.11 -11.18 -27.39
N LEU A 916 -1.22 -11.04 -27.25
CA LEU A 916 -2.18 -12.05 -27.66
C LEU A 916 -2.08 -12.35 -29.16
N PHE A 917 -2.25 -11.34 -30.00
CA PHE A 917 -2.53 -11.56 -31.42
C PHE A 917 -1.31 -11.42 -32.35
N LEU A 918 -0.27 -10.68 -31.96
CA LEU A 918 0.99 -10.55 -32.70
C LEU A 918 2.12 -11.41 -32.14
N ARG A 919 2.22 -11.60 -30.83
CA ARG A 919 3.27 -12.47 -30.25
C ARG A 919 2.81 -13.92 -30.09
N GLY A 920 1.53 -14.17 -30.29
CA GLY A 920 0.98 -15.52 -30.43
C GLY A 920 0.54 -16.17 -29.12
N ALA A 921 0.40 -15.43 -28.03
CA ALA A 921 -0.18 -15.97 -26.79
C ALA A 921 -1.63 -16.44 -26.98
N ALA A 922 -2.35 -15.89 -27.96
CA ALA A 922 -3.67 -16.37 -28.36
C ALA A 922 -3.66 -17.78 -29.01
N ASN A 923 -2.48 -18.34 -29.35
CA ASN A 923 -2.39 -19.69 -29.90
C ASN A 923 -2.59 -20.77 -28.84
N ASP A 924 -2.29 -20.46 -27.58
CA ASP A 924 -2.39 -21.38 -26.44
C ASP A 924 -3.82 -21.51 -25.92
N MET A 925 -4.74 -20.64 -26.36
CA MET A 925 -6.15 -20.68 -26.02
C MET A 925 -7.01 -21.32 -27.12
N SER A 926 -8.26 -21.64 -26.76
CA SER A 926 -9.22 -22.14 -27.73
C SER A 926 -9.45 -21.10 -28.84
N PRO A 927 -9.56 -21.51 -30.11
CA PRO A 927 -9.83 -20.59 -31.22
C PRO A 927 -11.06 -19.71 -30.96
N LEU A 928 -12.15 -20.28 -30.44
CA LEU A 928 -13.37 -19.56 -30.13
C LEU A 928 -13.12 -18.46 -29.09
N THR A 929 -12.38 -18.76 -28.03
CA THR A 929 -12.01 -17.78 -27.00
C THR A 929 -11.17 -16.63 -27.60
N ALA A 930 -10.19 -16.95 -28.44
CA ALA A 930 -9.36 -15.94 -29.09
C ALA A 930 -10.19 -15.00 -29.99
N ILE A 931 -11.18 -15.54 -30.70
CA ILE A 931 -12.07 -14.75 -31.57
C ILE A 931 -12.98 -13.86 -30.73
N SER A 932 -13.63 -14.41 -29.70
CA SER A 932 -14.48 -13.62 -28.81
C SER A 932 -13.71 -12.48 -28.17
N LEU A 933 -12.48 -12.76 -27.72
CA LEU A 933 -11.61 -11.75 -27.13
C LEU A 933 -11.15 -10.69 -28.15
N PHE A 934 -10.87 -11.10 -29.38
CA PHE A 934 -10.56 -10.17 -30.47
C PHE A 934 -11.74 -9.25 -30.77
N ASP A 935 -12.94 -9.81 -30.90
CA ASP A 935 -14.15 -9.06 -31.24
C ASP A 935 -14.55 -8.10 -30.11
N GLU A 936 -14.39 -8.50 -28.85
CA GLU A 936 -14.67 -7.67 -27.68
C GLU A 936 -13.74 -6.43 -27.58
N PHE A 937 -12.49 -6.58 -28.01
CA PHE A 937 -11.45 -5.54 -27.90
C PHE A 937 -10.92 -5.08 -29.26
N ARG A 938 -11.75 -5.16 -30.30
CA ARG A 938 -11.35 -4.85 -31.68
C ARG A 938 -10.85 -3.41 -31.84
N GLU A 939 -11.32 -2.49 -31.00
CA GLU A 939 -10.87 -1.11 -30.90
C GLU A 939 -9.38 -0.97 -30.58
N LEU A 940 -8.75 -1.97 -29.95
CA LEU A 940 -7.31 -1.98 -29.65
C LEU A 940 -6.45 -2.37 -30.85
N THR A 941 -7.05 -2.76 -31.98
CA THR A 941 -6.31 -3.20 -33.16
C THR A 941 -5.44 -2.06 -33.73
N PRO A 942 -4.12 -2.23 -33.85
CA PRO A 942 -3.25 -1.22 -34.44
C PRO A 942 -3.63 -0.86 -35.88
N THR A 943 -3.30 0.36 -36.29
CA THR A 943 -3.42 0.78 -37.69
C THR A 943 -2.21 0.29 -38.51
N GLY A 944 -2.39 0.17 -39.83
CA GLY A 944 -1.34 -0.27 -40.76
C GLY A 944 -1.01 -1.77 -40.68
N ASP A 945 0.23 -2.09 -41.06
CA ASP A 945 0.70 -3.47 -41.33
C ASP A 945 0.58 -4.40 -40.12
N ARG A 946 0.78 -3.88 -38.90
CA ARG A 946 0.66 -4.69 -37.66
C ARG A 946 -0.76 -5.17 -37.46
N GLY A 947 -1.75 -4.27 -37.54
CA GLY A 947 -3.16 -4.67 -37.46
C GLY A 947 -3.53 -5.63 -38.59
N ASP A 948 -2.99 -5.43 -39.79
CA ASP A 948 -3.22 -6.31 -40.92
C ASP A 948 -2.63 -7.72 -40.70
N GLU A 949 -1.53 -7.83 -39.97
CA GLU A 949 -0.98 -9.12 -39.53
C GLU A 949 -1.89 -9.84 -38.51
N ILE A 950 -2.48 -9.11 -37.56
CA ILE A 950 -3.45 -9.67 -36.61
C ILE A 950 -4.62 -10.32 -37.35
N PHE A 951 -5.23 -9.58 -38.28
CA PHE A 951 -6.35 -10.10 -39.08
C PHE A 951 -5.97 -11.36 -39.86
N ARG A 952 -4.77 -11.41 -40.44
CA ARG A 952 -4.27 -12.60 -41.15
C ARG A 952 -4.11 -13.79 -40.21
N ARG A 953 -3.47 -13.63 -39.06
CA ARG A 953 -3.28 -14.71 -38.08
C ARG A 953 -4.61 -15.24 -37.53
N LEU A 954 -5.56 -14.35 -37.29
CA LEU A 954 -6.90 -14.73 -36.85
C LEU A 954 -7.65 -15.51 -37.94
N ALA A 955 -7.57 -15.08 -39.20
CA ALA A 955 -8.15 -15.81 -40.33
C ALA A 955 -7.51 -17.22 -40.49
N ASP A 956 -6.18 -17.31 -40.40
CA ASP A 956 -5.47 -18.59 -40.46
C ASP A 956 -5.96 -19.55 -39.35
N ARG A 957 -6.17 -19.03 -38.14
CA ARG A 957 -6.67 -19.81 -37.00
C ARG A 957 -8.11 -20.27 -37.20
N LEU A 958 -8.98 -19.39 -37.69
CA LEU A 958 -10.37 -19.72 -38.03
C LEU A 958 -10.45 -20.88 -39.05
N VAL A 959 -9.60 -20.85 -40.08
CA VAL A 959 -9.52 -21.94 -41.07
C VAL A 959 -9.06 -23.25 -40.43
N SER A 960 -8.10 -23.21 -39.50
CA SER A 960 -7.58 -24.41 -38.84
C SER A 960 -8.64 -25.20 -38.03
N VAL A 961 -9.73 -24.54 -37.64
CA VAL A 961 -10.85 -25.15 -36.91
C VAL A 961 -12.15 -25.18 -37.71
N ASP A 962 -12.05 -25.10 -39.03
CA ASP A 962 -13.15 -25.21 -39.99
C ASP A 962 -14.23 -24.11 -39.86
N LEU A 963 -13.89 -22.97 -39.25
CA LEU A 963 -14.73 -21.76 -39.22
C LEU A 963 -14.53 -20.91 -40.48
N LEU A 964 -14.75 -21.54 -41.64
CA LEU A 964 -14.48 -20.98 -42.96
C LEU A 964 -15.30 -19.72 -43.29
N PRO A 965 -16.62 -19.63 -42.98
CA PRO A 965 -17.40 -18.43 -43.26
C PRO A 965 -16.88 -17.18 -42.53
N GLN A 966 -16.48 -17.34 -41.27
CA GLN A 966 -15.95 -16.25 -40.44
C GLN A 966 -14.57 -15.82 -40.94
N ALA A 967 -13.70 -16.77 -41.30
CA ALA A 967 -12.42 -16.47 -41.92
C ALA A 967 -12.58 -15.66 -43.22
N ALA A 968 -13.52 -16.07 -44.09
CA ALA A 968 -13.82 -15.37 -45.33
C ALA A 968 -14.29 -13.93 -45.06
N GLY A 969 -15.25 -13.74 -44.15
CA GLY A 969 -15.75 -12.41 -43.80
C GLY A 969 -14.70 -11.47 -43.17
N LEU A 970 -13.71 -12.02 -42.47
CA LEU A 970 -12.58 -11.26 -41.95
C LEU A 970 -11.66 -10.76 -43.08
N LEU A 971 -11.24 -11.66 -43.97
CA LEU A 971 -10.37 -11.34 -45.11
C LEU A 971 -11.06 -10.41 -46.11
N GLU A 972 -12.35 -10.57 -46.37
CA GLU A 972 -13.15 -9.68 -47.23
C GLU A 972 -13.14 -8.23 -46.74
N ARG A 973 -13.40 -8.02 -45.43
CA ARG A 973 -13.37 -6.68 -44.83
C ARG A 973 -11.98 -6.06 -44.94
N GLN A 974 -10.93 -6.86 -44.73
CA GLN A 974 -9.55 -6.42 -44.87
C GLN A 974 -9.22 -5.97 -46.30
N ILE A 975 -9.65 -6.75 -47.31
CA ILE A 975 -9.51 -6.41 -48.74
C ILE A 975 -10.26 -5.13 -49.09
N ARG A 976 -11.46 -4.94 -48.55
CA ARG A 976 -12.35 -3.82 -48.89
C ARG A 976 -11.87 -2.50 -48.32
N TYR A 977 -11.41 -2.49 -47.07
CA TYR A 977 -11.19 -1.25 -46.31
C TYR A 977 -9.74 -0.96 -45.97
N ARG A 978 -8.82 -1.93 -46.00
CA ARG A 978 -7.46 -1.77 -45.47
C ARG A 978 -6.37 -1.98 -46.52
N LEU A 979 -6.48 -3.01 -47.35
CA LEU A 979 -5.37 -3.43 -48.24
C LEU A 979 -5.41 -2.77 -49.63
N ARG A 980 -4.22 -2.52 -50.18
CA ARG A 980 -4.02 -2.02 -51.56
C ARG A 980 -2.86 -2.76 -52.25
N GLY A 981 -2.78 -2.62 -53.57
CA GLY A 981 -1.67 -3.14 -54.38
C GLY A 981 -1.43 -4.65 -54.22
N LEU A 982 -0.17 -5.04 -54.12
CA LEU A 982 0.27 -6.43 -54.04
C LEU A 982 -0.32 -7.19 -52.83
N GLU A 983 -0.38 -6.56 -51.66
CA GLU A 983 -0.91 -7.21 -50.44
C GLU A 983 -2.40 -7.53 -50.57
N ARG A 984 -3.20 -6.64 -51.20
CA ARG A 984 -4.60 -6.91 -51.52
C ARG A 984 -4.74 -8.15 -52.41
N THR A 985 -3.84 -8.33 -53.38
CA THR A 985 -3.84 -9.47 -54.30
C THR A 985 -3.41 -10.78 -53.63
N LYS A 986 -2.41 -10.74 -52.73
CA LYS A 986 -2.01 -11.88 -51.90
C LYS A 986 -3.17 -12.36 -51.03
N VAL A 987 -3.81 -11.43 -50.31
CA VAL A 987 -4.94 -11.75 -49.42
C VAL A 987 -6.16 -12.18 -50.22
N GLY A 988 -6.40 -11.62 -51.41
CA GLY A 988 -7.43 -12.09 -52.33
C GLY A 988 -7.26 -13.54 -52.79
N ALA A 989 -6.02 -13.98 -53.00
CA ALA A 989 -5.72 -15.39 -53.31
C ALA A 989 -6.05 -16.31 -52.12
N ARG A 990 -5.74 -15.88 -50.90
CA ARG A 990 -6.08 -16.61 -49.66
C ARG A 990 -7.59 -16.70 -49.45
N LEU A 991 -8.31 -15.59 -49.65
CA LEU A 991 -9.76 -15.57 -49.58
C LEU A 991 -10.39 -16.55 -50.59
N ALA A 992 -9.87 -16.58 -51.82
CA ALA A 992 -10.35 -17.53 -52.84
C ALA A 992 -10.15 -18.99 -52.42
N LEU A 993 -9.02 -19.30 -51.80
CA LEU A 993 -8.78 -20.63 -51.25
C LEU A 993 -9.74 -20.98 -50.11
N VAL A 994 -10.01 -20.04 -49.18
CA VAL A 994 -11.01 -20.25 -48.11
C VAL A 994 -12.39 -20.53 -48.70
N TYR A 995 -12.79 -19.81 -49.75
CA TYR A 995 -14.03 -20.09 -50.46
C TYR A 995 -14.05 -21.47 -51.12
N LEU A 996 -12.94 -21.92 -51.72
CA LEU A 996 -12.85 -23.26 -52.29
C LEU A 996 -13.00 -24.35 -51.22
N PHE A 997 -12.40 -24.18 -50.04
CA PHE A 997 -12.64 -25.09 -48.92
C PHE A 997 -14.10 -25.08 -48.45
N ASN A 998 -14.75 -23.92 -48.50
CA ASN A 998 -16.16 -23.78 -48.15
C ASN A 998 -17.12 -24.19 -49.30
N ARG A 999 -16.61 -24.84 -50.37
CA ARG A 999 -17.38 -25.24 -51.56
C ARG A 999 -18.10 -24.10 -52.27
N GLN A 1000 -17.49 -22.92 -52.32
CA GLN A 1000 -18.00 -21.71 -52.98
C GLN A 1000 -17.09 -21.27 -54.15
N PRO A 1001 -17.04 -22.03 -55.26
CA PRO A 1001 -16.10 -21.75 -56.36
C PRO A 1001 -16.40 -20.43 -57.11
N SER A 1002 -17.67 -20.03 -57.20
CA SER A 1002 -18.07 -18.74 -57.79
C SER A 1002 -17.51 -17.55 -56.99
N SER A 1003 -17.67 -17.59 -55.66
CA SER A 1003 -17.10 -16.58 -54.75
C SER A 1003 -15.57 -16.55 -54.83
N ALA A 1004 -14.92 -17.70 -55.01
CA ALA A 1004 -13.48 -17.77 -55.20
C ALA A 1004 -13.02 -17.05 -56.48
N LEU A 1005 -13.71 -17.26 -57.61
CA LEU A 1005 -13.44 -16.54 -58.86
C LEU A 1005 -13.63 -15.03 -58.70
N GLU A 1006 -14.72 -14.63 -58.07
CA GLU A 1006 -15.03 -13.23 -57.80
C GLU A 1006 -13.96 -12.56 -56.92
N ALA A 1007 -13.51 -13.24 -55.86
CA ALA A 1007 -12.43 -12.76 -55.01
C ALA A 1007 -11.12 -12.58 -55.80
N LEU A 1008 -10.78 -13.52 -56.69
CA LEU A 1008 -9.60 -13.40 -57.57
C LEU A 1008 -9.75 -12.21 -58.53
N ASP A 1009 -10.92 -12.00 -59.14
CA ASP A 1009 -11.13 -10.88 -60.08
C ASP A 1009 -11.12 -9.52 -59.40
N LYS A 1010 -11.82 -9.39 -58.26
CA LYS A 1010 -11.87 -8.15 -57.48
C LYS A 1010 -10.52 -7.74 -56.89
N THR A 1011 -9.54 -8.63 -56.85
CA THR A 1011 -8.20 -8.40 -56.28
C THR A 1011 -7.08 -8.44 -57.32
N ARG A 1012 -7.41 -8.28 -58.61
CA ARG A 1012 -6.41 -8.23 -59.67
C ARG A 1012 -5.50 -7.00 -59.52
N TYR A 1013 -4.19 -7.23 -59.63
CA TYR A 1013 -3.14 -6.21 -59.64
C TYR A 1013 -2.01 -6.70 -60.54
N ALA A 1014 -1.23 -5.80 -61.13
CA ALA A 1014 -0.07 -6.11 -61.94
C ALA A 1014 0.99 -5.00 -61.78
N PRO A 1015 2.30 -5.31 -61.89
CA PRO A 1015 2.90 -6.65 -62.08
C PRO A 1015 2.85 -7.51 -60.81
N LEU A 1016 2.83 -8.84 -60.97
CA LEU A 1016 2.84 -9.80 -59.86
C LEU A 1016 4.13 -10.63 -59.84
N PRO A 1017 4.63 -11.03 -58.67
CA PRO A 1017 5.65 -12.06 -58.57
C PRO A 1017 5.16 -13.35 -59.21
N GLU A 1018 6.02 -14.00 -60.00
CA GLU A 1018 5.66 -15.19 -60.80
C GLU A 1018 5.03 -16.30 -59.94
N ARG A 1019 5.55 -16.54 -58.73
CA ARG A 1019 5.00 -17.53 -57.79
C ARG A 1019 3.54 -17.24 -57.43
N LEU A 1020 3.21 -15.99 -57.12
CA LEU A 1020 1.85 -15.57 -56.74
C LEU A 1020 0.90 -15.61 -57.96
N GLU A 1021 1.41 -15.24 -59.14
CA GLU A 1021 0.63 -15.34 -60.38
C GLU A 1021 0.27 -16.80 -60.71
N ARG A 1022 1.25 -17.72 -60.61
CA ARG A 1022 1.02 -19.16 -60.78
C ARG A 1022 -0.01 -19.70 -59.79
N GLN A 1023 0.15 -19.39 -58.50
CA GLN A 1023 -0.81 -19.82 -57.47
C GLN A 1023 -2.24 -19.32 -57.78
N ARG A 1024 -2.40 -18.05 -58.14
CA ARG A 1024 -3.71 -17.49 -58.50
C ARG A 1024 -4.30 -18.13 -59.76
N ARG A 1025 -3.46 -18.53 -60.71
CA ARG A 1025 -3.85 -19.29 -61.90
C ARG A 1025 -4.36 -20.68 -61.53
N HIS A 1026 -3.67 -21.39 -60.64
CA HIS A 1026 -4.08 -22.71 -60.14
C HIS A 1026 -5.41 -22.65 -59.38
N LEU A 1027 -5.56 -21.69 -58.46
CA LEU A 1027 -6.83 -21.46 -57.75
C LEU A 1027 -7.98 -21.13 -58.71
N ARG A 1028 -7.74 -20.32 -59.74
CA ARG A 1028 -8.73 -20.02 -60.77
C ARG A 1028 -9.09 -21.26 -61.59
N ALA A 1029 -8.10 -22.05 -62.02
CA ALA A 1029 -8.35 -23.27 -62.77
C ALA A 1029 -9.18 -24.27 -61.95
N ARG A 1030 -8.86 -24.43 -60.66
CA ARG A 1030 -9.66 -25.23 -59.72
C ARG A 1030 -11.11 -24.73 -59.62
N ALA A 1031 -11.28 -23.43 -59.37
CA ALA A 1031 -12.61 -22.83 -59.23
C ALA A 1031 -13.45 -22.95 -60.51
N LEU A 1032 -12.86 -22.74 -61.69
CA LEU A 1032 -13.54 -22.93 -62.98
C LEU A 1032 -13.97 -24.37 -63.20
N ALA A 1033 -13.08 -25.32 -62.88
CA ALA A 1033 -13.42 -26.72 -62.97
C ALA A 1033 -14.60 -27.06 -62.05
N ASP A 1034 -14.61 -26.56 -60.81
CA ASP A 1034 -15.67 -26.79 -59.82
C ASP A 1034 -16.99 -26.08 -60.17
N THR A 1035 -16.93 -25.06 -61.04
CA THR A 1035 -18.10 -24.36 -61.60
C THR A 1035 -18.57 -25.02 -62.92
N ASN A 1036 -18.07 -26.21 -63.25
CA ASN A 1036 -18.38 -26.98 -64.46
C ASN A 1036 -17.91 -26.34 -65.79
N ASP A 1037 -16.82 -25.58 -65.77
CA ASP A 1037 -16.09 -25.12 -66.98
C ASP A 1037 -14.66 -25.72 -67.02
N PRO A 1038 -14.54 -27.04 -67.25
CA PRO A 1038 -13.24 -27.72 -67.29
C PRO A 1038 -12.39 -27.30 -68.50
N VAL A 1039 -13.01 -26.84 -69.60
CA VAL A 1039 -12.30 -26.44 -70.81
C VAL A 1039 -11.55 -25.12 -70.61
N ALA A 1040 -12.15 -24.15 -69.90
CA ALA A 1040 -11.45 -22.94 -69.51
C ALA A 1040 -10.34 -23.25 -68.48
N ALA A 1041 -10.61 -24.16 -67.53
CA ALA A 1041 -9.63 -24.57 -66.53
C ALA A 1041 -8.38 -25.20 -67.15
N LEU A 1042 -8.54 -26.16 -68.08
CA LEU A 1042 -7.41 -26.82 -68.76
C LEU A 1042 -6.60 -25.85 -69.62
N ARG A 1043 -7.26 -24.91 -70.31
CA ARG A 1043 -6.57 -23.85 -71.08
C ARG A 1043 -5.68 -22.97 -70.21
N LEU A 1044 -6.05 -22.72 -68.95
CA LEU A 1044 -5.20 -21.97 -68.02
C LEU A 1044 -3.96 -22.75 -67.57
N LEU A 1045 -3.97 -24.08 -67.65
CA LEU A 1045 -2.90 -24.95 -67.15
C LEU A 1045 -1.98 -25.50 -68.25
N GLU A 1046 -2.33 -25.33 -69.52
CA GLU A 1046 -1.68 -25.98 -70.68
C GLU A 1046 -0.15 -25.76 -70.74
N ASN A 1047 0.30 -24.54 -70.45
CA ASN A 1047 1.72 -24.14 -70.50
C ASN A 1047 2.39 -24.06 -69.12
N ASP A 1048 1.79 -24.64 -68.09
CA ASP A 1048 2.32 -24.60 -66.73
C ASP A 1048 2.99 -25.95 -66.38
N PRO A 1049 4.33 -26.02 -66.32
CA PRO A 1049 5.05 -27.27 -66.07
C PRO A 1049 5.11 -27.66 -64.58
N SER A 1050 4.51 -26.88 -63.68
CA SER A 1050 4.55 -27.16 -62.23
C SER A 1050 3.83 -28.46 -61.87
N GLU A 1051 4.28 -29.08 -60.77
CA GLU A 1051 3.63 -30.28 -60.23
C GLU A 1051 2.15 -30.02 -59.92
N ASP A 1052 1.83 -28.88 -59.30
CA ASP A 1052 0.46 -28.45 -58.99
C ASP A 1052 -0.44 -28.39 -60.25
N ALA A 1053 0.09 -27.86 -61.37
CA ALA A 1053 -0.65 -27.82 -62.63
C ALA A 1053 -0.84 -29.21 -63.25
N ARG A 1054 0.12 -30.13 -63.09
CA ARG A 1054 -0.02 -31.54 -63.50
C ARG A 1054 -1.08 -32.26 -62.67
N VAL A 1055 -1.07 -32.08 -61.35
CA VAL A 1055 -2.10 -32.61 -60.44
C VAL A 1055 -3.48 -32.10 -60.86
N LEU A 1056 -3.65 -30.79 -61.02
CA LEU A 1056 -4.92 -30.21 -61.45
C LEU A 1056 -5.37 -30.71 -62.83
N ARG A 1057 -4.46 -30.82 -63.82
CA ARG A 1057 -4.80 -31.38 -65.14
C ARG A 1057 -5.26 -32.84 -65.03
N SER A 1058 -4.60 -33.65 -64.20
CA SER A 1058 -5.01 -35.05 -63.98
C SER A 1058 -6.39 -35.13 -63.35
N GLU A 1059 -6.66 -34.30 -62.34
CA GLU A 1059 -7.91 -34.29 -61.60
C GLU A 1059 -9.08 -33.80 -62.45
N ILE A 1060 -8.88 -32.71 -63.21
CA ILE A 1060 -9.91 -32.16 -64.09
C ILE A 1060 -10.29 -33.18 -65.16
N ASN A 1061 -9.31 -33.80 -65.82
CA ASN A 1061 -9.57 -34.80 -66.86
C ASN A 1061 -10.23 -36.06 -66.28
N TRP A 1062 -9.82 -36.49 -65.08
CA TRP A 1062 -10.44 -37.61 -64.39
C TRP A 1062 -11.91 -37.35 -64.09
N ARG A 1063 -12.25 -36.17 -63.54
CA ARG A 1063 -13.63 -35.81 -63.21
C ARG A 1063 -14.52 -35.66 -64.44
N THR A 1064 -13.95 -35.25 -65.58
CA THR A 1064 -14.68 -35.15 -66.84
C THR A 1064 -14.69 -36.45 -67.65
N GLU A 1065 -14.24 -37.57 -67.07
CA GLU A 1065 -14.17 -38.89 -67.72
C GLU A 1065 -13.29 -38.92 -68.99
N ASN A 1066 -12.34 -37.99 -69.10
CA ASN A 1066 -11.35 -37.95 -70.18
C ASN A 1066 -10.15 -38.84 -69.81
N TRP A 1067 -10.39 -40.15 -69.72
CA TRP A 1067 -9.45 -41.12 -69.17
C TRP A 1067 -8.08 -41.13 -69.86
N ALA A 1068 -8.04 -40.96 -71.19
CA ALA A 1068 -6.80 -40.93 -71.96
C ALA A 1068 -5.89 -39.73 -71.59
N GLU A 1069 -6.47 -38.55 -71.42
CA GLU A 1069 -5.71 -37.35 -71.02
C GLU A 1069 -5.40 -37.37 -69.51
N ALA A 1070 -6.29 -37.94 -68.69
CA ALA A 1070 -6.01 -38.19 -67.27
C ALA A 1070 -4.79 -39.11 -67.10
N ALA A 1071 -4.71 -40.19 -67.88
CA ALA A 1071 -3.57 -41.10 -67.88
C ALA A 1071 -2.27 -40.40 -68.29
N ARG A 1072 -2.30 -39.53 -69.32
CA ARG A 1072 -1.11 -38.74 -69.70
C ARG A 1072 -0.67 -37.78 -68.61
N ALA A 1073 -1.60 -37.07 -67.99
CA ALA A 1073 -1.27 -36.14 -66.90
C ALA A 1073 -0.72 -36.87 -65.66
N LEU A 1074 -1.25 -38.06 -65.33
CA LEU A 1074 -0.75 -38.91 -64.24
C LEU A 1074 0.64 -39.49 -64.55
N ALA A 1075 0.92 -39.84 -65.81
CA ALA A 1075 2.24 -40.30 -66.24
C ALA A 1075 3.36 -39.27 -65.95
N GLU A 1076 3.06 -37.97 -66.02
CA GLU A 1076 4.01 -36.88 -65.71
C GLU A 1076 4.25 -36.69 -64.20
N LEU A 1077 3.42 -37.29 -63.35
CA LEU A 1077 3.47 -37.18 -61.89
C LEU A 1077 4.18 -38.36 -61.21
N VAL A 1078 4.21 -39.52 -61.88
CA VAL A 1078 4.82 -40.74 -61.36
C VAL A 1078 6.31 -40.76 -61.70
N PRO A 1079 7.22 -40.82 -60.71
CA PRO A 1079 8.66 -40.90 -60.98
C PRO A 1079 9.03 -42.23 -61.64
N PRO A 1080 10.20 -42.30 -62.33
CA PRO A 1080 10.72 -43.58 -62.81
C PRO A 1080 10.95 -44.56 -61.65
N PRO A 1081 10.87 -45.89 -61.89
CA PRO A 1081 11.09 -46.88 -60.84
C PRO A 1081 12.50 -46.72 -60.25
N PRO A 1082 12.67 -46.78 -58.92
CA PRO A 1082 13.97 -46.66 -58.27
C PRO A 1082 14.90 -47.76 -58.77
N THR A 1083 16.06 -47.37 -59.30
CA THR A 1083 17.08 -48.28 -59.82
C THR A 1083 18.08 -48.59 -58.72
N GLY A 1084 17.92 -49.75 -58.06
CA GLY A 1084 18.90 -50.25 -57.09
C GLY A 1084 19.89 -51.19 -57.77
N ASP A 1085 21.03 -50.68 -58.21
CA ASP A 1085 22.21 -51.53 -58.48
C ASP A 1085 22.81 -51.96 -57.14
N GLY A 1086 22.37 -53.10 -56.63
CA GLY A 1086 23.11 -53.89 -55.63
C GLY A 1086 22.35 -54.28 -54.36
N GLY A 1087 21.88 -55.54 -54.31
CA GLY A 1087 21.76 -56.35 -53.09
C GLY A 1087 20.56 -56.09 -52.18
N GLU A 1088 19.66 -57.08 -52.09
CA GLU A 1088 18.62 -57.31 -51.06
C GLU A 1088 17.96 -56.06 -50.45
N GLY A 1089 16.80 -55.70 -51.01
CA GLY A 1089 15.95 -54.61 -50.54
C GLY A 1089 15.96 -53.40 -51.48
N GLY A 1090 15.48 -53.58 -52.71
CA GLY A 1090 15.24 -52.46 -53.62
C GLY A 1090 14.34 -51.44 -52.92
N GLN A 1091 14.73 -50.15 -52.95
CA GLN A 1091 13.94 -49.09 -52.33
C GLN A 1091 12.51 -49.13 -52.91
N ALA A 1092 11.52 -49.36 -52.04
CA ALA A 1092 10.12 -49.30 -52.41
C ALA A 1092 9.74 -47.87 -52.84
N LEU A 1093 8.80 -47.75 -53.78
CA LEU A 1093 8.23 -46.46 -54.16
C LEU A 1093 7.63 -45.77 -52.93
N GLU A 1094 7.76 -44.44 -52.82
CA GLU A 1094 7.06 -43.70 -51.76
C GLU A 1094 5.55 -43.92 -51.87
N GLU A 1095 4.86 -43.99 -50.73
CA GLU A 1095 3.41 -44.24 -50.67
C GLU A 1095 2.61 -43.30 -51.56
N LYS A 1096 2.94 -41.99 -51.57
CA LYS A 1096 2.34 -40.97 -52.43
C LYS A 1096 2.48 -41.31 -53.92
N ASP A 1097 3.65 -41.77 -54.34
CA ASP A 1097 3.92 -42.10 -55.74
C ASP A 1097 3.30 -43.44 -56.14
N ALA A 1098 3.16 -44.38 -55.18
CA ALA A 1098 2.53 -45.67 -55.40
C ALA A 1098 1.03 -45.49 -55.66
N PHE A 1099 0.39 -44.58 -54.93
CA PHE A 1099 -0.99 -44.17 -55.21
C PHE A 1099 -1.15 -43.53 -56.59
N ARG A 1100 -0.27 -42.59 -56.97
CA ARG A 1100 -0.30 -41.97 -58.31
C ARG A 1100 -0.11 -43.00 -59.43
N LEU A 1101 0.72 -44.02 -59.19
CA LEU A 1101 0.95 -45.12 -60.11
C LEU A 1101 -0.31 -46.01 -60.29
N ILE A 1102 -1.02 -46.30 -59.20
CA ILE A 1102 -2.31 -47.02 -59.27
C ILE A 1102 -3.36 -46.19 -60.01
N ASP A 1103 -3.44 -44.89 -59.75
CA ASP A 1103 -4.35 -43.99 -60.48
C ASP A 1103 -4.00 -43.94 -61.98
N TRP A 1104 -2.70 -43.90 -62.32
CA TRP A 1104 -2.26 -43.94 -63.71
C TRP A 1104 -2.67 -45.25 -64.40
N ALA A 1105 -2.42 -46.39 -63.75
CA ALA A 1105 -2.86 -47.70 -64.23
C ALA A 1105 -4.37 -47.73 -64.44
N THR A 1106 -5.14 -47.21 -63.47
CA THR A 1106 -6.60 -47.19 -63.54
C THR A 1106 -7.09 -46.32 -64.69
N ALA A 1107 -6.51 -45.15 -64.90
CA ALA A 1107 -6.86 -44.28 -66.03
C ALA A 1107 -6.57 -44.94 -67.38
N LEU A 1108 -5.45 -45.66 -67.52
CA LEU A 1108 -5.12 -46.40 -68.73
C LEU A 1108 -6.11 -47.56 -68.98
N THR A 1109 -6.48 -48.28 -67.93
CA THR A 1109 -7.46 -49.37 -68.00
C THR A 1109 -8.84 -48.83 -68.40
N LEU A 1110 -9.30 -47.72 -67.81
CA LEU A 1110 -10.56 -47.05 -68.17
C LEU A 1110 -10.54 -46.43 -69.57
N ALA A 1111 -9.35 -46.02 -70.05
CA ALA A 1111 -9.15 -45.53 -71.41
C ALA A 1111 -9.08 -46.65 -72.47
N GLY A 1112 -8.99 -47.92 -72.06
CA GLY A 1112 -8.83 -49.07 -72.94
C GLY A 1112 -7.43 -49.22 -73.55
N ASP A 1113 -6.39 -48.63 -72.95
CA ASP A 1113 -5.00 -48.74 -73.42
C ASP A 1113 -4.28 -49.96 -72.83
N GLU A 1114 -4.65 -51.15 -73.32
CA GLU A 1114 -4.08 -52.44 -72.86
C GLU A 1114 -2.55 -52.51 -73.05
N THR A 1115 -2.03 -51.82 -74.07
CA THR A 1115 -0.59 -51.77 -74.35
C THR A 1115 0.13 -50.94 -73.28
N GLY A 1116 -0.43 -49.78 -72.95
CA GLY A 1116 0.05 -48.91 -71.87
C GLY A 1116 0.02 -49.61 -70.51
N VAL A 1117 -1.09 -50.28 -70.17
CA VAL A 1117 -1.24 -51.05 -68.92
C VAL A 1117 -0.18 -52.16 -68.82
N SER A 1118 0.02 -52.92 -69.90
CA SER A 1118 0.99 -54.03 -69.94
C SER A 1118 2.45 -53.54 -69.80
N LEU A 1119 2.78 -52.39 -70.38
CA LEU A 1119 4.09 -51.76 -70.24
C LEU A 1119 4.29 -51.23 -68.82
N LEU A 1120 3.26 -50.62 -68.25
CA LEU A 1120 3.28 -50.08 -66.89
C LEU A 1120 3.50 -51.18 -65.85
N ARG A 1121 2.73 -52.27 -65.95
CA ARG A 1121 2.88 -53.46 -65.09
C ARG A 1121 4.31 -53.98 -65.13
N ARG A 1122 4.84 -54.23 -66.32
CA ARG A 1122 6.21 -54.76 -66.50
C ARG A 1122 7.30 -53.86 -65.90
N ARG A 1123 7.07 -52.54 -65.91
CA ARG A 1123 8.06 -51.55 -65.47
C ARG A 1123 8.07 -51.33 -63.95
N TYR A 1124 6.92 -51.43 -63.29
CA TYR A 1124 6.77 -51.04 -61.87
C TYR A 1124 6.39 -52.19 -60.92
N MET A 1125 6.00 -53.37 -61.41
CA MET A 1125 5.54 -54.47 -60.54
C MET A 1125 6.58 -54.86 -59.48
N SER A 1126 7.85 -55.01 -59.87
CA SER A 1126 8.95 -55.34 -58.95
C SER A 1126 9.27 -54.23 -57.95
N SER A 1127 8.89 -52.98 -58.24
CA SER A 1127 9.11 -51.83 -57.35
C SER A 1127 8.04 -51.73 -56.25
N LEU A 1128 6.97 -52.52 -56.34
CA LEU A 1128 5.89 -52.60 -55.36
C LEU A 1128 5.91 -53.90 -54.54
N GLU A 1129 6.84 -54.82 -54.81
CA GLU A 1129 6.93 -56.12 -54.14
C GLU A 1129 7.09 -55.97 -52.63
N GLY A 1130 6.20 -56.59 -51.86
CA GLY A 1130 6.16 -56.51 -50.39
C GLY A 1130 5.57 -55.20 -49.84
N THR A 1131 5.07 -54.30 -50.70
CA THR A 1131 4.34 -53.10 -50.26
C THR A 1131 2.83 -53.37 -50.14
N PRO A 1132 2.09 -52.58 -49.35
CA PRO A 1132 0.62 -52.69 -49.29
C PRO A 1132 -0.10 -52.43 -50.63
N PHE A 1133 0.60 -51.94 -51.65
CA PHE A 1133 0.07 -51.49 -52.94
C PHE A 1133 0.19 -52.53 -54.06
N GLU A 1134 0.97 -53.59 -53.83
CA GLU A 1134 1.24 -54.66 -54.80
C GLU A 1134 -0.05 -55.25 -55.38
N ASP A 1135 -0.92 -55.79 -54.51
CA ASP A 1135 -2.17 -56.44 -54.89
C ASP A 1135 -3.12 -55.52 -55.67
N ALA A 1136 -3.17 -54.23 -55.29
CA ALA A 1136 -4.07 -53.26 -55.90
C ALA A 1136 -3.60 -52.89 -57.31
N PHE A 1137 -2.29 -52.70 -57.48
CA PHE A 1137 -1.69 -52.46 -58.78
C PHE A 1137 -1.78 -53.69 -59.68
N ASP A 1138 -1.57 -54.90 -59.12
CA ASP A 1138 -1.69 -56.16 -59.84
C ASP A 1138 -3.12 -56.38 -60.37
N LEU A 1139 -4.14 -56.07 -59.56
CA LEU A 1139 -5.54 -56.13 -59.95
C LEU A 1139 -5.87 -55.16 -61.10
N VAL A 1140 -5.51 -53.88 -60.96
CA VAL A 1140 -5.86 -52.84 -61.94
C VAL A 1140 -5.17 -53.07 -63.29
N THR A 1141 -4.03 -53.76 -63.26
CA THR A 1141 -3.24 -54.07 -64.45
C THR A 1141 -3.41 -55.50 -64.97
N ALA A 1142 -4.31 -56.31 -64.39
CA ALA A 1142 -4.56 -57.69 -64.82
C ALA A 1142 -5.36 -57.74 -66.12
N SER A 1143 -5.00 -58.69 -66.99
CA SER A 1143 -5.76 -58.95 -68.22
C SER A 1143 -7.11 -59.59 -67.88
N PRO A 1144 -8.20 -59.28 -68.61
CA PRO A 1144 -9.55 -59.79 -68.33
C PRO A 1144 -9.72 -61.33 -68.36
N GLU A 1145 -8.69 -62.07 -68.79
CA GLU A 1145 -8.72 -63.53 -68.91
C GLU A 1145 -8.29 -64.27 -67.63
N ASP A 1146 -7.70 -63.58 -66.64
CA ASP A 1146 -7.26 -64.17 -65.37
C ASP A 1146 -8.30 -63.93 -64.25
N GLY A 1147 -8.96 -65.00 -63.83
CA GLY A 1147 -10.14 -64.93 -62.95
C GLY A 1147 -9.87 -64.64 -61.46
N LEU A 1148 -10.86 -63.98 -60.85
CA LEU A 1148 -11.20 -63.83 -59.42
C LEU A 1148 -10.10 -63.36 -58.46
N ILE A 1149 -9.98 -62.03 -58.35
CA ILE A 1149 -9.32 -61.31 -57.25
C ILE A 1149 -10.40 -60.71 -56.33
N ASP A 1150 -10.12 -60.63 -55.03
CA ASP A 1150 -11.03 -60.12 -54.00
C ASP A 1150 -11.26 -58.59 -54.09
N ILE A 1151 -12.33 -58.22 -54.81
CA ILE A 1151 -12.79 -56.84 -55.06
C ILE A 1151 -13.04 -56.05 -53.76
N ALA A 1152 -13.36 -56.71 -52.63
CA ALA A 1152 -13.70 -56.04 -51.38
C ALA A 1152 -12.49 -55.40 -50.69
N SER A 1153 -11.29 -55.99 -50.81
CA SER A 1153 -10.05 -55.48 -50.22
C SER A 1153 -9.50 -54.24 -50.94
N VAL A 1154 -9.80 -54.11 -52.24
CA VAL A 1154 -9.27 -53.05 -53.12
C VAL A 1154 -10.12 -51.79 -53.06
N GLY A 1155 -11.45 -51.91 -52.93
CA GLY A 1155 -12.34 -50.73 -52.79
C GLY A 1155 -12.03 -49.84 -51.57
N GLY A 1156 -11.46 -50.42 -50.50
CA GLY A 1156 -10.97 -49.65 -49.34
C GLY A 1156 -9.69 -48.84 -49.64
N LYS A 1157 -8.76 -49.44 -50.41
CA LYS A 1157 -7.47 -48.85 -50.79
C LYS A 1157 -7.63 -47.78 -51.89
N ILE A 1158 -8.55 -47.97 -52.85
CA ILE A 1158 -8.90 -46.97 -53.88
C ILE A 1158 -9.50 -45.69 -53.26
N ARG A 1159 -10.32 -45.81 -52.20
CA ARG A 1159 -10.85 -44.63 -51.48
C ARG A 1159 -9.76 -43.85 -50.71
N GLN A 1160 -8.67 -44.50 -50.31
CA GLN A 1160 -7.50 -43.80 -49.76
C GLN A 1160 -6.70 -43.08 -50.86
N ALA A 1161 -6.65 -43.62 -52.07
CA ALA A 1161 -6.00 -42.99 -53.23
C ALA A 1161 -6.66 -41.65 -53.63
N GLU A 1162 -7.99 -41.53 -53.49
CA GLU A 1162 -8.71 -40.28 -53.79
C GLU A 1162 -8.19 -39.06 -53.00
N ARG A 1163 -7.60 -39.27 -51.81
CA ARG A 1163 -7.03 -38.18 -50.99
C ARG A 1163 -5.78 -37.55 -51.61
N PHE A 1164 -4.98 -38.33 -52.35
CA PHE A 1164 -3.72 -37.86 -52.94
C PHE A 1164 -3.92 -37.25 -54.35
N ARG A 1165 -5.10 -37.43 -54.93
CA ARG A 1165 -5.52 -36.86 -56.21
C ARG A 1165 -6.13 -35.47 -56.09
N ASP A 1166 -6.78 -35.17 -54.97
CA ASP A 1166 -7.45 -33.87 -54.75
C ASP A 1166 -6.44 -32.77 -54.40
N TYR A 1167 -6.29 -31.82 -55.32
CA TYR A 1167 -5.42 -30.65 -55.15
C TYR A 1167 -5.70 -29.90 -53.84
N LEU A 1168 -6.98 -29.75 -53.45
CA LEU A 1168 -7.35 -29.03 -52.23
C LEU A 1168 -7.03 -29.83 -50.98
N THR A 1169 -7.06 -31.16 -51.03
CA THR A 1169 -6.69 -32.03 -49.91
C THR A 1169 -5.18 -31.96 -49.65
N ALA A 1170 -4.34 -32.09 -50.69
CA ALA A 1170 -2.89 -31.91 -50.57
C ALA A 1170 -2.53 -30.50 -50.08
N TYR A 1171 -3.26 -29.48 -50.54
CA TYR A 1171 -3.08 -28.10 -50.07
C TYR A 1171 -3.51 -27.92 -48.60
N ARG A 1172 -4.57 -28.60 -48.17
CA ARG A 1172 -5.04 -28.61 -46.77
C ARG A 1172 -4.04 -29.29 -45.83
N ASP A 1173 -3.42 -30.38 -46.26
CA ASP A 1173 -2.39 -31.05 -45.46
C ASP A 1173 -1.14 -30.18 -45.34
N LYS A 1174 -0.73 -29.52 -46.43
CA LYS A 1174 0.33 -28.50 -46.40
C LYS A 1174 0.00 -27.33 -45.48
N LEU A 1175 -1.27 -26.93 -45.39
CA LEU A 1175 -1.77 -25.91 -44.46
C LEU A 1175 -1.86 -26.35 -43.00
N ARG A 1176 -1.88 -27.66 -42.73
CA ARG A 1176 -1.78 -28.17 -41.37
C ARG A 1176 -0.33 -28.10 -40.88
N GLU A 1177 0.62 -28.25 -41.80
CA GLU A 1177 2.05 -28.16 -41.54
C GLU A 1177 2.56 -26.70 -41.57
N GLU A 1178 1.99 -25.83 -42.42
CA GLU A 1178 2.37 -24.43 -42.63
C GLU A 1178 1.17 -23.47 -42.43
N ARG A 1179 1.39 -22.24 -41.93
CA ARG A 1179 0.31 -21.24 -41.79
C ARG A 1179 -0.24 -20.79 -43.16
N LEU A 1180 -1.54 -20.49 -43.27
CA LEU A 1180 -2.14 -19.93 -44.50
C LEU A 1180 -1.46 -18.61 -44.94
N SER A 1181 -0.89 -17.87 -43.98
CA SER A 1181 -0.04 -16.71 -44.24
C SER A 1181 1.35 -17.00 -44.81
N ALA A 1182 1.91 -18.21 -44.64
CA ALA A 1182 3.24 -18.57 -45.12
C ALA A 1182 3.27 -18.94 -46.62
N ILE A 1183 2.11 -19.13 -47.25
CA ILE A 1183 2.03 -19.70 -48.59
C ILE A 1183 2.36 -18.68 -49.71
N ASN A 1184 2.35 -17.38 -49.40
CA ASN A 1184 2.48 -16.28 -50.39
C ASN A 1184 3.59 -15.29 -50.06
#